data_AF-A0A6A5R119-F1
#
_entry.id   AF-A0A6A5R119-F1
#
_cell.length_a   1.000
_cell.length_b   1.000
_cell.length_c   1.000
_cell.angle_alpha   90.00
_cell.angle_beta   90.00
_cell.angle_gamma   90.00
#
_symmetry.space_group_name_H-M   'P 1'
#
loop_
_entity.id
_entity.type
_entity.pdbx_description
1 polymer ?
#
loop_
_entity_poly.entity_id
_entity_poly.type
_entity_poly.pdbx_seq_one_letter_code
_entity_poly.pdbx_strand_id
1 'polypeptide(L)'
;MSAQIGSKDKLIRRLEDLLEQEPSSQDAVLHAIQEELGTLRKDADIEVLEQTYQRFGTAVGQHKGWQTLFRDTGILASALKDLDSSDTPRALRKQYLRVVGNCVADNDFNREVVVRDLQKLVFLISDVELSTIALVVLFNLCNDYDPAKAAAAALRMDSTISRELFLQAVPEEALDYAVDLLTWTTGELTAEQLTDDYSLETFACILKVALQYDEDHYHEYIAILVHYLQDPEFQQKVATPKFVDDLVVLMLDLEARLSDSEFEAVFQELAITKTGEQTSSEETTVLLLSQLINSISSLSSTDAFAQNFNVRSPVIERIRAKLGYPTDKSPSAVCACVMLGNLAMSDQVCIDMVSIMQLHLPLRDILFFDKHSALLYAALGFLRHLAFPEANRTELGDARIIEACHNFTVAGSDDPAVRGEIAALLCKLVTNSPKNIKRVVLYNVGERKGEPGELPLRSVSHGPTCLGDLVSQSLLPSKPLPSTAMKNMMVETGRMIVAILRCLGRVSAGGDLDVDAVRLRMFQCPCVARPLARLVSQRFYADARSEGLLGLGLMAQSAEGAAKVIEEFKEDEGLLDAIKDFAEGKDGGAEQQGQAAGRDYQNAIVLLQALQNHWGVEADEALKDRIISLQELLGKLMV
;
A
#
# COMPACT_ATOMS: atom_id res chain seq x y z
N MET A 1 51.67 17.93 -51.91
CA MET A 1 51.41 16.62 -51.27
C MET A 1 52.58 16.13 -50.41
N SER A 2 53.82 16.00 -50.91
CA SER A 2 54.95 15.47 -50.10
C SER A 2 55.32 16.29 -48.84
N ALA A 3 55.17 17.62 -48.85
CA ALA A 3 55.46 18.47 -47.67
C ALA A 3 54.35 18.42 -46.59
N GLN A 4 53.11 18.16 -46.99
CA GLN A 4 51.95 18.11 -46.09
C GLN A 4 51.93 16.79 -45.31
N ILE A 5 52.33 15.68 -45.94
CA ILE A 5 52.47 14.36 -45.30
C ILE A 5 53.56 14.42 -44.20
N GLY A 6 54.71 15.05 -44.48
CA GLY A 6 55.79 15.17 -43.49
C GLY A 6 55.48 16.05 -42.28
N SER A 7 54.47 16.93 -42.36
CA SER A 7 54.02 17.76 -41.22
C SER A 7 53.10 16.99 -40.27
N LYS A 8 52.27 16.08 -40.81
CA LYS A 8 51.30 15.28 -40.04
C LYS A 8 52.01 14.24 -39.17
N ASP A 9 52.96 13.50 -39.75
CA ASP A 9 53.79 12.52 -39.03
C ASP A 9 54.62 13.18 -37.91
N LYS A 10 55.02 14.44 -38.12
CA LYS A 10 55.78 15.21 -37.14
C LYS A 10 54.94 15.61 -35.92
N LEU A 11 53.67 15.97 -36.13
CA LEU A 11 52.74 16.26 -35.03
C LEU A 11 52.51 15.01 -34.18
N ILE A 12 52.22 13.88 -34.82
CA ILE A 12 51.95 12.62 -34.12
C ILE A 12 53.15 12.16 -33.28
N ARG A 13 54.37 12.20 -33.83
CA ARG A 13 55.58 11.85 -33.05
C ARG A 13 55.82 12.79 -31.89
N ARG A 14 55.66 14.11 -32.11
CA ARG A 14 55.79 15.11 -31.04
C ARG A 14 54.77 14.86 -29.93
N LEU A 15 53.57 14.44 -30.29
CA LEU A 15 52.52 14.11 -29.33
C LEU A 15 52.85 12.84 -28.54
N GLU A 16 53.40 11.81 -29.19
CA GLU A 16 53.87 10.59 -28.51
C GLU A 16 54.96 10.91 -27.48
N ASP A 17 56.00 11.64 -27.89
CA ASP A 17 57.10 12.06 -27.02
C ASP A 17 56.59 12.90 -25.82
N LEU A 18 55.53 13.69 -26.02
CA LEU A 18 54.92 14.52 -24.99
C LEU A 18 54.14 13.68 -23.98
N LEU A 19 53.30 12.75 -24.46
CA LEU A 19 52.38 11.98 -23.62
C LEU A 19 53.09 10.85 -22.85
N GLU A 20 54.32 10.48 -23.25
CA GLU A 20 55.21 9.61 -22.48
C GLU A 20 55.86 10.31 -21.26
N GLN A 21 55.86 11.64 -21.22
CA GLN A 21 56.42 12.42 -20.10
C GLN A 21 55.42 12.59 -18.97
N GLU A 22 55.91 12.95 -17.78
CA GLU A 22 55.02 13.34 -16.69
C GLU A 22 54.18 14.58 -17.08
N PRO A 23 52.89 14.63 -16.71
CA PRO A 23 52.00 15.73 -17.10
C PRO A 23 52.46 17.11 -16.60
N SER A 24 53.24 17.14 -15.52
CA SER A 24 53.71 18.39 -14.91
C SER A 24 54.44 19.29 -15.91
N SER A 25 54.03 20.56 -15.98
CA SER A 25 54.68 21.61 -16.78
C SER A 25 54.55 21.48 -18.31
N GLN A 26 53.54 20.73 -18.80
CA GLN A 26 53.28 20.57 -20.24
C GLN A 26 52.22 21.53 -20.81
N ASP A 27 51.70 22.46 -20.02
CA ASP A 27 50.60 23.38 -20.37
C ASP A 27 50.83 24.14 -21.69
N ALA A 28 52.01 24.76 -21.83
CA ALA A 28 52.33 25.57 -23.00
C ALA A 28 52.39 24.74 -24.29
N VAL A 29 52.89 23.50 -24.21
CA VAL A 29 52.99 22.59 -25.36
C VAL A 29 51.62 22.09 -25.76
N LEU A 30 50.77 21.75 -24.78
CA LEU A 30 49.39 21.32 -25.03
C LEU A 30 48.52 22.45 -25.60
N HIS A 31 48.69 23.69 -25.15
CA HIS A 31 48.02 24.86 -25.77
C HIS A 31 48.40 25.00 -27.25
N ALA A 32 49.68 24.90 -27.58
CA ALA A 32 50.12 24.95 -28.98
C ALA A 32 49.52 23.79 -29.81
N ILE A 33 49.46 22.59 -29.25
CA ILE A 33 48.79 21.45 -29.92
C ILE A 33 47.30 21.73 -30.09
N GLN A 34 46.63 22.31 -29.10
CA GLN A 34 45.21 22.64 -29.18
C GLN A 34 44.91 23.67 -30.29
N GLU A 35 45.78 24.65 -30.50
CA GLU A 35 45.68 25.58 -31.64
C GLU A 35 45.86 24.86 -32.99
N GLU A 36 46.82 23.94 -33.07
CA GLU A 36 47.06 23.09 -34.26
C GLU A 36 45.87 22.15 -34.55
N LEU A 37 45.14 21.67 -33.54
CA LEU A 37 43.89 20.92 -33.76
C LEU A 37 42.80 21.80 -34.40
N GLY A 38 42.75 23.08 -34.03
CA GLY A 38 41.83 24.03 -34.62
C GLY A 38 42.05 24.28 -36.11
N THR A 39 43.30 24.18 -36.59
CA THR A 39 43.62 24.28 -38.02
C THR A 39 43.33 22.98 -38.76
N LEU A 40 43.72 21.83 -38.20
CA LEU A 40 43.43 20.51 -38.78
C LEU A 40 41.94 20.26 -38.98
N ARG A 41 41.11 20.76 -38.05
CA ARG A 41 39.65 20.69 -38.15
C ARG A 41 39.11 21.50 -39.32
N LYS A 42 39.66 22.68 -39.60
CA LYS A 42 39.27 23.50 -40.77
C LYS A 42 39.70 22.88 -42.09
N ASP A 43 40.84 22.18 -42.07
CA ASP A 43 41.40 21.50 -43.25
C ASP A 43 40.78 20.11 -43.51
N ALA A 44 39.80 19.70 -42.69
CA ALA A 44 39.10 18.40 -42.73
C ALA A 44 40.04 17.19 -42.67
N ASP A 45 41.14 17.30 -41.93
CA ASP A 45 42.15 16.24 -41.81
C ASP A 45 41.77 15.20 -40.74
N ILE A 46 40.68 14.48 -40.99
CA ILE A 46 40.02 13.61 -40.02
C ILE A 46 40.94 12.50 -39.49
N GLU A 47 41.77 11.89 -40.35
CA GLU A 47 42.62 10.77 -39.96
C GLU A 47 43.65 11.18 -38.89
N VAL A 48 44.27 12.36 -39.06
CA VAL A 48 45.23 12.89 -38.10
C VAL A 48 44.54 13.29 -36.80
N LEU A 49 43.34 13.87 -36.89
CA LEU A 49 42.53 14.18 -35.71
C LEU A 49 42.19 12.92 -34.93
N GLU A 50 41.74 11.86 -35.61
CA GLU A 50 41.41 10.59 -34.97
C GLU A 50 42.62 10.00 -34.25
N GLN A 51 43.75 9.91 -34.93
CA GLN A 51 45.01 9.44 -34.36
C GLN A 51 45.49 10.27 -33.16
N THR A 52 45.27 11.58 -33.20
CA THR A 52 45.63 12.49 -32.11
C THR A 52 44.75 12.26 -30.88
N TYR A 53 43.42 12.24 -31.06
CA TYR A 53 42.48 12.02 -29.97
C TYR A 53 42.55 10.59 -29.41
N GLN A 54 42.90 9.60 -30.23
CA GLN A 54 43.17 8.25 -29.76
C GLN A 54 44.33 8.23 -28.75
N ARG A 55 45.41 8.98 -29.04
CA ARG A 55 46.58 9.11 -28.15
C ARG A 55 46.23 9.88 -26.88
N PHE A 56 45.51 11.00 -26.99
CA PHE A 56 44.99 11.70 -25.81
C PHE A 56 44.16 10.78 -24.92
N GLY A 57 43.18 10.08 -25.49
CA GLY A 57 42.30 9.17 -24.74
C GLY A 57 43.07 8.07 -24.04
N THR A 58 44.11 7.54 -24.69
CA THR A 58 44.99 6.51 -24.11
C THR A 58 45.83 7.08 -22.97
N ALA A 59 46.44 8.25 -23.15
CA ALA A 59 47.28 8.89 -22.14
C ALA A 59 46.50 9.27 -20.88
N VAL A 60 45.32 9.92 -21.01
CA VAL A 60 44.51 10.28 -19.84
C VAL A 60 43.94 9.05 -19.13
N GLY A 61 43.65 7.96 -19.86
CA GLY A 61 43.22 6.70 -19.28
C GLY A 61 44.33 5.98 -18.49
N GLN A 62 45.59 6.14 -18.89
CA GLN A 62 46.75 5.56 -18.20
C GLN A 62 47.24 6.43 -17.04
N HIS A 63 47.12 7.75 -17.15
CA HIS A 63 47.67 8.69 -16.19
C HIS A 63 46.71 9.85 -15.88
N LYS A 64 46.00 9.76 -14.75
CA LYS A 64 44.97 10.74 -14.34
C LYS A 64 45.48 12.19 -14.24
N GLY A 65 46.78 12.40 -14.08
CA GLY A 65 47.38 13.75 -14.10
C GLY A 65 47.11 14.57 -15.38
N TRP A 66 46.73 13.94 -16.49
CA TRP A 66 46.34 14.65 -17.71
C TRP A 66 44.94 15.27 -17.66
N GLN A 67 44.05 14.81 -16.76
CA GLN A 67 42.64 15.24 -16.70
C GLN A 67 42.50 16.76 -16.55
N THR A 68 43.22 17.34 -15.58
CA THR A 68 43.19 18.79 -15.30
C THR A 68 43.79 19.59 -16.44
N LEU A 69 44.92 19.13 -17.00
CA LEU A 69 45.59 19.81 -18.12
C LEU A 69 44.71 19.81 -19.37
N PHE A 70 44.04 18.70 -19.68
CA PHE A 70 43.16 18.64 -20.85
C PHE A 70 41.94 19.56 -20.71
N ARG A 71 41.44 19.76 -19.48
CA ARG A 71 40.42 20.78 -19.20
C ARG A 71 41.00 22.18 -19.44
N ASP A 72 42.08 22.53 -18.75
CA ASP A 72 42.62 23.89 -18.71
C ASP A 72 43.18 24.34 -20.07
N THR A 73 43.72 23.41 -20.85
CA THR A 73 44.22 23.69 -22.22
C THR A 73 43.14 23.67 -23.30
N GLY A 74 41.90 23.29 -22.97
CA GLY A 74 40.76 23.29 -23.90
C GLY A 74 40.66 22.06 -24.81
N ILE A 75 41.46 21.01 -24.57
CA ILE A 75 41.36 19.73 -25.30
C ILE A 75 40.02 19.04 -25.01
N LEU A 76 39.60 19.00 -23.74
CA LEU A 76 38.31 18.44 -23.33
C LEU A 76 37.15 19.20 -24.01
N ALA A 77 37.19 20.54 -23.97
CA ALA A 77 36.18 21.38 -24.63
C ALA A 77 36.15 21.15 -26.16
N SER A 78 37.31 20.92 -26.78
CA SER A 78 37.41 20.64 -28.21
C SER A 78 36.79 19.29 -28.59
N ALA A 79 36.92 18.26 -27.75
CA ALA A 79 36.26 16.95 -27.91
C ALA A 79 34.73 17.07 -27.81
N LEU A 80 34.22 17.83 -26.83
CA LEU A 80 32.79 18.03 -26.61
C LEU A 80 32.10 18.83 -27.72
N LYS A 81 32.84 19.76 -28.35
CA LYS A 81 32.27 20.69 -29.33
C LYS A 81 31.65 20.00 -30.55
N ASP A 82 32.26 18.91 -31.01
CA ASP A 82 31.88 18.25 -32.28
C ASP A 82 31.29 16.85 -32.05
N LEU A 83 30.87 16.55 -30.82
CA LEU A 83 30.39 15.23 -30.43
C LEU A 83 29.06 14.85 -31.10
N ASP A 84 28.19 15.83 -31.32
CA ASP A 84 26.85 15.72 -31.90
C ASP A 84 26.81 16.08 -33.40
N SER A 85 27.96 16.44 -33.99
CA SER A 85 28.03 16.82 -35.40
C SER A 85 27.90 15.60 -36.32
N SER A 86 26.88 15.61 -37.19
CA SER A 86 26.66 14.58 -38.22
C SER A 86 27.81 14.48 -39.21
N ASP A 87 28.57 15.56 -39.39
CA ASP A 87 29.71 15.63 -40.31
C ASP A 87 30.97 14.98 -39.71
N THR A 88 30.96 14.68 -38.41
CA THR A 88 32.09 14.05 -37.73
C THR A 88 32.00 12.52 -37.81
N PRO A 89 32.98 11.84 -38.42
CA PRO A 89 32.96 10.38 -38.54
C PRO A 89 32.88 9.68 -37.20
N ARG A 90 32.15 8.56 -37.13
CA ARG A 90 31.93 7.79 -35.89
C ARG A 90 33.23 7.37 -35.22
N ALA A 91 34.24 6.97 -36.00
CA ALA A 91 35.55 6.60 -35.48
C ALA A 91 36.22 7.73 -34.69
N LEU A 92 36.11 8.98 -35.17
CA LEU A 92 36.61 10.16 -34.47
C LEU A 92 35.76 10.49 -33.23
N ARG A 93 34.42 10.46 -33.34
CA ARG A 93 33.51 10.65 -32.19
C ARG A 93 33.77 9.63 -31.07
N LYS A 94 34.08 8.37 -31.42
CA LYS A 94 34.52 7.34 -30.47
C LYS A 94 35.78 7.77 -29.72
N GLN A 95 36.77 8.36 -30.39
CA GLN A 95 37.97 8.87 -29.69
C GLN A 95 37.65 10.09 -28.83
N TYR A 96 36.73 10.97 -29.24
CA TYR A 96 36.26 12.07 -28.39
C TYR A 96 35.61 11.54 -27.10
N LEU A 97 34.73 10.55 -27.20
CA LEU A 97 34.11 9.91 -26.03
C LEU A 97 35.16 9.27 -25.12
N ARG A 98 36.22 8.64 -25.66
CA ARG A 98 37.32 8.11 -24.84
C ARG A 98 38.03 9.21 -24.05
N VAL A 99 38.31 10.35 -24.67
CA VAL A 99 38.90 11.50 -23.96
C VAL A 99 37.94 12.01 -22.88
N VAL A 100 36.68 12.24 -23.22
CA VAL A 100 35.66 12.77 -22.29
C VAL A 100 35.50 11.82 -21.09
N GLY A 101 35.25 10.54 -21.33
CA GLY A 101 35.04 9.52 -20.28
C GLY A 101 36.21 9.39 -19.32
N ASN A 102 37.44 9.37 -19.85
CA ASN A 102 38.64 9.28 -19.02
C ASN A 102 38.94 10.60 -18.29
N CYS A 103 38.55 11.75 -18.86
CA CYS A 103 38.68 13.05 -18.20
C CYS A 103 37.73 13.21 -17.01
N VAL A 104 36.53 12.63 -17.06
CA VAL A 104 35.51 12.78 -15.99
C VAL A 104 35.60 11.71 -14.91
N ALA A 105 36.32 10.61 -15.15
CA ALA A 105 36.49 9.53 -14.17
C ALA A 105 37.12 10.07 -12.88
N ASP A 106 36.37 10.00 -11.77
CA ASP A 106 36.73 10.48 -10.43
C ASP A 106 37.19 11.94 -10.38
N ASN A 107 36.64 12.81 -11.24
CA ASN A 107 37.05 14.22 -11.32
C ASN A 107 35.85 15.17 -11.45
N ASP A 108 35.33 15.62 -10.31
CA ASP A 108 34.13 16.46 -10.23
C ASP A 108 34.25 17.80 -10.95
N PHE A 109 35.45 18.41 -11.00
CA PHE A 109 35.65 19.64 -11.75
C PHE A 109 35.48 19.43 -13.26
N ASN A 110 35.92 18.29 -13.77
CA ASN A 110 35.72 17.93 -15.17
C ASN A 110 34.27 17.50 -15.43
N ARG A 111 33.64 16.80 -14.48
CA ARG A 111 32.21 16.46 -14.54
C ARG A 111 31.35 17.73 -14.65
N GLU A 112 31.62 18.75 -13.84
CA GLU A 112 30.91 20.04 -13.87
C GLU A 112 30.97 20.72 -15.26
N VAL A 113 32.11 20.61 -15.95
CA VAL A 113 32.27 21.14 -17.31
C VAL A 113 31.47 20.31 -18.31
N VAL A 114 31.58 18.98 -18.25
CA VAL A 114 30.96 18.07 -19.23
C VAL A 114 29.43 18.00 -19.10
N VAL A 115 28.87 18.15 -17.89
CA VAL A 115 27.42 18.14 -17.65
C VAL A 115 26.69 19.21 -18.49
N ARG A 116 27.36 20.31 -18.84
CA ARG A 116 26.78 21.38 -19.68
C ARG A 116 26.46 20.91 -21.11
N ASP A 117 27.12 19.86 -21.57
CA ASP A 117 26.93 19.24 -22.88
C ASP A 117 26.25 17.85 -22.78
N LEU A 118 25.65 17.52 -21.63
CA LEU A 118 25.07 16.20 -21.35
C LEU A 118 24.06 15.73 -22.41
N GLN A 119 23.25 16.65 -22.94
CA GLN A 119 22.27 16.33 -23.99
C GLN A 119 22.91 15.67 -25.23
N LYS A 120 24.15 16.07 -25.59
CA LYS A 120 24.88 15.47 -26.71
C LYS A 120 25.26 14.02 -26.42
N LEU A 121 25.62 13.72 -25.17
CA LEU A 121 25.96 12.37 -24.73
C LEU A 121 24.72 11.46 -24.71
N VAL A 122 23.60 11.96 -24.18
CA VAL A 122 22.31 11.23 -24.15
C VAL A 122 21.87 10.86 -25.57
N PHE A 123 22.02 11.76 -26.55
CA PHE A 123 21.68 11.48 -27.94
C PHE A 123 22.47 10.32 -28.54
N LEU A 124 23.70 10.08 -28.07
CA LEU A 124 24.57 9.01 -28.59
C LEU A 124 24.22 7.61 -28.05
N ILE A 125 23.33 7.50 -27.06
CA ILE A 125 22.83 6.21 -26.57
C ILE A 125 22.14 5.44 -27.72
N SER A 126 21.43 6.14 -28.61
CA SER A 126 20.72 5.55 -29.74
C SER A 126 21.61 5.30 -30.98
N ASP A 127 22.92 5.59 -30.94
CA ASP A 127 23.85 5.27 -32.05
C ASP A 127 24.49 3.89 -31.81
N VAL A 128 24.14 2.92 -32.67
CA VAL A 128 24.54 1.50 -32.55
C VAL A 128 26.06 1.28 -32.39
N GLU A 129 26.91 2.12 -32.96
CA GLU A 129 28.37 1.96 -32.87
C GLU A 129 28.99 2.70 -31.66
N LEU A 130 28.25 3.66 -31.10
CA LEU A 130 28.73 4.55 -30.04
C LEU A 130 28.03 4.31 -28.70
N SER A 131 26.92 3.58 -28.66
CA SER A 131 26.08 3.37 -27.48
C SER A 131 26.86 2.84 -26.28
N THR A 132 27.62 1.75 -26.45
CA THR A 132 28.44 1.16 -25.39
C THR A 132 29.36 2.19 -24.74
N ILE A 133 30.11 2.94 -25.55
CA ILE A 133 31.05 3.93 -25.00
C ILE A 133 30.31 5.15 -24.45
N ALA A 134 29.20 5.57 -25.05
CA ALA A 134 28.39 6.67 -24.54
C ALA A 134 27.83 6.35 -23.15
N LEU A 135 27.30 5.14 -22.94
CA LEU A 135 26.82 4.66 -21.65
C LEU A 135 27.94 4.63 -20.60
N VAL A 136 29.15 4.15 -20.96
CA VAL A 136 30.31 4.20 -20.05
C VAL A 136 30.68 5.63 -19.67
N VAL A 137 30.68 6.57 -20.62
CA VAL A 137 30.96 7.99 -20.34
C VAL A 137 29.90 8.57 -19.40
N LEU A 138 28.62 8.31 -19.67
CA LEU A 138 27.50 8.77 -18.85
C LEU A 138 27.56 8.18 -17.44
N PHE A 139 27.92 6.90 -17.31
CA PHE A 139 28.14 6.23 -16.03
C PHE A 139 29.23 6.94 -15.23
N ASN A 140 30.42 7.16 -15.82
CA ASN A 140 31.51 7.86 -15.15
C ASN A 140 31.15 9.30 -14.75
N LEU A 141 30.27 9.95 -15.53
CA LEU A 141 29.78 11.30 -15.27
C LEU A 141 28.81 11.34 -14.09
N CYS A 142 27.94 10.33 -13.95
CA CYS A 142 26.89 10.27 -12.93
C CYS A 142 27.30 9.55 -11.64
N ASN A 143 28.25 8.61 -11.72
CA ASN A 143 28.65 7.77 -10.59
C ASN A 143 29.20 8.62 -9.44
N ASP A 144 28.57 8.51 -8.27
CA ASP A 144 28.83 9.31 -7.07
C ASP A 144 28.83 10.84 -7.29
N TYR A 145 28.09 11.34 -8.30
CA TYR A 145 28.01 12.77 -8.60
C TYR A 145 26.58 13.23 -8.88
N ASP A 146 25.88 13.62 -7.82
CA ASP A 146 24.46 14.00 -7.85
C ASP A 146 24.12 15.13 -8.84
N PRO A 147 24.95 16.18 -9.06
CA PRO A 147 24.64 17.21 -10.05
C PRO A 147 24.47 16.65 -11.47
N ALA A 148 25.22 15.60 -11.85
CA ALA A 148 25.04 14.96 -13.15
C ALA A 148 23.78 14.09 -13.20
N LYS A 149 23.47 13.35 -12.12
CA LYS A 149 22.24 12.54 -12.04
C LYS A 149 20.99 13.44 -12.17
N ALA A 150 20.96 14.55 -11.44
CA ALA A 150 19.88 15.54 -11.53
C ALA A 150 19.77 16.17 -12.92
N ALA A 151 20.90 16.49 -13.56
CA ALA A 151 20.90 16.99 -14.94
C ALA A 151 20.41 15.94 -15.94
N ALA A 152 20.73 14.66 -15.74
CA ALA A 152 20.26 13.56 -16.56
C ALA A 152 18.75 13.31 -16.41
N ALA A 153 18.24 13.43 -15.18
CA ALA A 153 16.81 13.40 -14.88
C ALA A 153 16.06 14.56 -15.55
N ALA A 154 16.62 15.78 -15.51
CA ALA A 154 16.07 16.93 -16.22
C ALA A 154 15.98 16.72 -17.75
N LEU A 155 16.89 15.92 -18.32
CA LEU A 155 16.89 15.56 -19.75
C LEU A 155 16.07 14.32 -20.09
N ARG A 156 15.40 13.70 -19.12
CA ARG A 156 14.63 12.45 -19.32
C ARG A 156 15.47 11.32 -19.93
N MET A 157 16.69 11.15 -19.44
CA MET A 157 17.57 10.06 -19.86
C MET A 157 16.96 8.67 -19.57
N ASP A 158 16.12 8.56 -18.53
CA ASP A 158 15.31 7.38 -18.21
C ASP A 158 14.43 6.94 -19.39
N SER A 159 13.79 7.90 -20.05
CA SER A 159 12.94 7.65 -21.22
C SER A 159 13.75 7.17 -22.42
N THR A 160 14.95 7.73 -22.62
CA THR A 160 15.84 7.28 -23.68
C THR A 160 16.32 5.86 -23.43
N ILE A 161 16.86 5.57 -22.25
CA ILE A 161 17.41 4.25 -21.92
C ILE A 161 16.31 3.18 -21.95
N SER A 162 15.15 3.43 -21.32
CA SER A 162 14.04 2.47 -21.30
C SER A 162 13.54 2.10 -22.70
N ARG A 163 13.50 3.08 -23.62
CA ARG A 163 13.15 2.82 -25.03
C ARG A 163 14.19 1.94 -25.71
N GLU A 164 15.49 2.25 -25.56
CA GLU A 164 16.54 1.45 -26.19
C GLU A 164 16.61 0.02 -25.60
N LEU A 165 16.35 -0.16 -24.30
CA LEU A 165 16.20 -1.48 -23.67
C LEU A 165 15.02 -2.25 -24.28
N PHE A 166 13.85 -1.61 -24.39
CA PHE A 166 12.67 -2.23 -24.99
C PHE A 166 12.88 -2.64 -26.46
N LEU A 167 13.64 -1.84 -27.22
CA LEU A 167 14.03 -2.13 -28.59
C LEU A 167 15.17 -3.16 -28.70
N GLN A 168 15.74 -3.62 -27.59
CA GLN A 168 16.92 -4.48 -27.54
C GLN A 168 18.13 -3.89 -28.29
N ALA A 169 18.26 -2.56 -28.24
CA ALA A 169 19.32 -1.79 -28.91
C ALA A 169 20.53 -1.50 -28.01
N VAL A 170 20.41 -1.72 -26.70
CA VAL A 170 21.52 -1.66 -25.75
C VAL A 170 22.36 -2.93 -25.89
N PRO A 171 23.67 -2.82 -26.17
CA PRO A 171 24.56 -3.98 -26.22
C PRO A 171 24.67 -4.69 -24.88
N GLU A 172 24.81 -6.02 -24.89
CA GLU A 172 24.90 -6.86 -23.68
C GLU A 172 26.04 -6.40 -22.75
N GLU A 173 27.20 -6.06 -23.32
CA GLU A 173 28.36 -5.56 -22.55
C GLU A 173 28.15 -4.17 -21.93
N ALA A 174 27.05 -3.48 -22.25
CA ALA A 174 26.72 -2.16 -21.75
C ALA A 174 25.47 -2.16 -20.84
N LEU A 175 24.88 -3.33 -20.58
CA LEU A 175 23.60 -3.44 -19.92
C LEU A 175 23.65 -2.93 -18.47
N ASP A 176 24.66 -3.35 -17.70
CA ASP A 176 24.87 -2.88 -16.31
C ASP A 176 24.89 -1.35 -16.23
N TYR A 177 25.64 -0.69 -17.13
CA TYR A 177 25.71 0.77 -17.19
C TYR A 177 24.35 1.39 -17.51
N ALA A 178 23.59 0.81 -18.44
CA ALA A 178 22.27 1.30 -18.79
C ALA A 178 21.29 1.17 -17.62
N VAL A 179 21.30 0.04 -16.90
CA VAL A 179 20.39 -0.20 -15.77
C VAL A 179 20.73 0.66 -14.56
N ASP A 180 22.02 0.83 -14.24
CA ASP A 180 22.46 1.75 -13.18
C ASP A 180 22.05 3.20 -13.50
N LEU A 181 22.32 3.66 -14.72
CA LEU A 181 21.94 4.98 -15.18
C LEU A 181 20.42 5.19 -15.16
N LEU A 182 19.64 4.18 -15.58
CA LEU A 182 18.19 4.21 -15.51
C LEU A 182 17.71 4.35 -14.06
N THR A 183 18.24 3.54 -13.16
CA THR A 183 17.91 3.55 -11.72
C THR A 183 18.20 4.90 -11.09
N TRP A 184 19.41 5.45 -11.32
CA TRP A 184 19.79 6.76 -10.78
C TRP A 184 18.95 7.90 -11.36
N THR A 185 18.68 7.86 -12.67
CA THR A 185 17.89 8.90 -13.33
C THR A 185 16.46 8.89 -12.83
N THR A 186 15.85 7.71 -12.68
CA THR A 186 14.50 7.60 -12.15
C THR A 186 14.42 8.06 -10.70
N GLY A 187 15.42 7.73 -9.86
CA GLY A 187 15.46 8.18 -8.47
C GLY A 187 15.60 9.69 -8.27
N GLU A 188 16.07 10.43 -9.29
CA GLU A 188 16.21 11.89 -9.28
C GLU A 188 15.04 12.62 -9.96
N LEU A 189 14.00 11.91 -10.41
CA LEU A 189 12.83 12.55 -11.01
C LEU A 189 12.06 13.36 -9.96
N THR A 190 11.66 14.56 -10.34
CA THR A 190 10.75 15.36 -9.52
C THR A 190 9.32 14.81 -9.59
N ALA A 191 8.48 15.16 -8.63
CA ALA A 191 7.06 14.76 -8.62
C ALA A 191 6.33 15.17 -9.91
N GLU A 192 6.64 16.35 -10.48
CA GLU A 192 6.08 16.81 -11.76
C GLU A 192 6.53 15.94 -12.94
N GLN A 193 7.79 15.50 -12.95
CA GLN A 193 8.31 14.63 -14.00
C GLN A 193 7.77 13.20 -13.88
N LEU A 194 7.59 12.68 -12.67
CA LEU A 194 7.00 11.35 -12.44
C LEU A 194 5.60 11.23 -13.05
N THR A 195 4.87 12.34 -13.16
CA THR A 195 3.50 12.36 -13.66
C THR A 195 3.37 12.90 -15.07
N ASP A 196 4.43 13.20 -15.81
CA ASP A 196 4.32 13.66 -17.20
C ASP A 196 4.03 12.53 -18.21
N ASP A 197 3.86 12.89 -19.49
CA ASP A 197 3.54 11.93 -20.55
C ASP A 197 4.71 10.99 -20.87
N TYR A 198 5.96 11.44 -20.69
CA TYR A 198 7.14 10.61 -20.90
C TYR A 198 7.21 9.48 -19.87
N SER A 199 6.83 9.74 -18.61
CA SER A 199 6.84 8.74 -17.55
C SER A 199 5.91 7.57 -17.82
N LEU A 200 4.77 7.80 -18.50
CA LEU A 200 3.88 6.71 -18.91
C LEU A 200 4.51 5.82 -19.98
N GLU A 201 5.20 6.42 -20.96
CA GLU A 201 5.92 5.68 -22.02
C GLU A 201 7.14 4.93 -21.45
N THR A 202 7.93 5.59 -20.59
CA THR A 202 9.05 4.98 -19.86
C THR A 202 8.58 3.77 -19.06
N PHE A 203 7.53 3.93 -18.26
CA PHE A 203 6.95 2.84 -17.46
C PHE A 203 6.48 1.68 -18.35
N ALA A 204 5.83 1.98 -19.48
CA ALA A 204 5.39 0.96 -20.43
C ALA A 204 6.56 0.17 -21.00
N CYS A 205 7.65 0.85 -21.39
CA CYS A 205 8.85 0.19 -21.90
C CYS A 205 9.48 -0.71 -20.83
N ILE A 206 9.67 -0.21 -19.61
CA ILE A 206 10.26 -0.98 -18.51
C ILE A 206 9.40 -2.18 -18.14
N LEU A 207 8.07 -2.02 -18.07
CA LEU A 207 7.15 -3.12 -17.79
C LEU A 207 7.25 -4.22 -18.87
N LYS A 208 7.42 -3.82 -20.14
CA LYS A 208 7.63 -4.78 -21.23
C LYS A 208 8.98 -5.49 -21.15
N VAL A 209 10.03 -4.78 -20.74
CA VAL A 209 11.36 -5.37 -20.52
C VAL A 209 11.31 -6.35 -19.34
N ALA A 210 10.74 -5.96 -18.21
CA ALA A 210 10.59 -6.83 -17.04
C ALA A 210 9.82 -8.13 -17.39
N LEU A 211 8.75 -8.02 -18.17
CA LEU A 211 7.97 -9.19 -18.62
C LEU A 211 8.71 -10.11 -19.60
N GLN A 212 9.77 -9.66 -20.27
CA GLN A 212 10.62 -10.51 -21.11
C GLN A 212 11.61 -11.34 -20.29
N TYR A 213 11.84 -10.93 -19.04
CA TYR A 213 12.73 -11.54 -18.06
C TYR A 213 14.20 -11.61 -18.48
N ASP A 214 15.00 -10.74 -17.86
CA ASP A 214 16.46 -10.79 -17.85
C ASP A 214 16.90 -11.18 -16.42
N GLU A 215 17.62 -12.30 -16.25
CA GLU A 215 17.96 -12.82 -14.91
C GLU A 215 18.79 -11.83 -14.09
N ASP A 216 19.66 -11.05 -14.75
CA ASP A 216 20.67 -10.24 -14.09
C ASP A 216 20.12 -8.91 -13.55
N HIS A 217 19.13 -8.32 -14.24
CA HIS A 217 18.59 -6.98 -13.93
C HIS A 217 17.10 -6.95 -13.55
N TYR A 218 16.50 -8.14 -13.35
CA TYR A 218 15.05 -8.26 -13.13
C TYR A 218 14.56 -7.44 -11.93
N HIS A 219 15.32 -7.46 -10.83
CA HIS A 219 14.94 -6.80 -9.59
C HIS A 219 15.00 -5.28 -9.72
N GLU A 220 15.97 -4.74 -10.45
CA GLU A 220 16.16 -3.33 -10.74
C GLU A 220 14.96 -2.79 -11.54
N TYR A 221 14.53 -3.52 -12.57
CA TYR A 221 13.35 -3.13 -13.35
C TYR A 221 12.08 -3.10 -12.49
N ILE A 222 11.88 -4.09 -11.61
CA ILE A 222 10.73 -4.11 -10.70
C ILE A 222 10.82 -2.98 -9.69
N ALA A 223 12.00 -2.70 -9.13
CA ALA A 223 12.22 -1.59 -8.20
C ALA A 223 11.85 -0.24 -8.84
N ILE A 224 12.25 -0.03 -10.10
CA ILE A 224 11.89 1.18 -10.86
C ILE A 224 10.37 1.26 -11.08
N LEU A 225 9.72 0.16 -11.47
CA LEU A 225 8.26 0.13 -11.64
C LEU A 225 7.54 0.45 -10.32
N VAL A 226 7.99 -0.14 -9.21
CA VAL A 226 7.44 0.13 -7.88
C VAL A 226 7.61 1.61 -7.53
N HIS A 227 8.76 2.22 -7.83
CA HIS A 227 9.02 3.63 -7.57
C HIS A 227 7.99 4.55 -8.24
N TYR A 228 7.71 4.34 -9.54
CA TYR A 228 6.64 5.07 -10.22
C TYR A 228 5.26 4.84 -9.58
N LEU A 229 4.97 3.60 -9.18
CA LEU A 229 3.69 3.24 -8.58
C LEU A 229 3.49 3.79 -7.16
N GLN A 230 4.49 4.43 -6.54
CA GLN A 230 4.32 5.10 -5.24
C GLN A 230 3.56 6.42 -5.37
N ASP A 231 3.53 7.04 -6.56
CA ASP A 231 2.86 8.32 -6.78
C ASP A 231 1.34 8.15 -7.06
N PRO A 232 0.44 8.75 -6.26
CA PRO A 232 -1.01 8.59 -6.42
C PRO A 232 -1.57 9.17 -7.72
N GLU A 233 -0.96 10.22 -8.30
CA GLU A 233 -1.42 10.79 -9.57
C GLU A 233 -1.01 9.89 -10.74
N PHE A 234 0.21 9.34 -10.69
CA PHE A 234 0.66 8.32 -11.64
C PHE A 234 -0.21 7.06 -11.59
N GLN A 235 -0.60 6.61 -10.39
CA GLN A 235 -1.53 5.48 -10.21
C GLN A 235 -2.84 5.67 -10.98
N GLN A 236 -3.39 6.89 -11.06
CA GLN A 236 -4.59 7.18 -11.86
C GLN A 236 -4.35 6.94 -13.35
N LYS A 237 -3.17 7.29 -13.87
CA LYS A 237 -2.82 7.14 -15.28
C LYS A 237 -2.60 5.68 -15.68
N VAL A 238 -2.00 4.87 -14.81
CA VAL A 238 -1.72 3.46 -15.09
C VAL A 238 -2.88 2.51 -14.77
N ALA A 239 -3.96 2.98 -14.15
CA ALA A 239 -5.17 2.21 -13.88
C ALA A 239 -6.01 1.93 -15.15
N THR A 240 -5.38 1.38 -16.18
CA THR A 240 -6.00 0.95 -17.44
C THR A 240 -5.96 -0.57 -17.57
N PRO A 241 -6.87 -1.20 -18.33
CA PRO A 241 -6.93 -2.65 -18.44
C PRO A 241 -5.61 -3.31 -18.88
N LYS A 242 -4.85 -2.66 -19.77
CA LYS A 242 -3.61 -3.23 -20.28
C LYS A 242 -2.49 -3.21 -19.23
N PHE A 243 -2.27 -2.06 -18.58
CA PHE A 243 -1.23 -1.92 -17.56
C PHE A 243 -1.51 -2.79 -16.35
N VAL A 244 -2.76 -2.83 -15.86
CA VAL A 244 -3.11 -3.65 -14.70
C VAL A 244 -2.97 -5.15 -15.02
N ASP A 245 -3.34 -5.63 -16.21
CA ASP A 245 -3.11 -7.04 -16.59
C ASP A 245 -1.62 -7.37 -16.65
N ASP A 246 -0.81 -6.51 -17.27
CA ASP A 246 0.64 -6.69 -17.36
C ASP A 246 1.31 -6.68 -15.96
N LEU A 247 0.88 -5.80 -15.06
CA LEU A 247 1.36 -5.75 -13.67
C LEU A 247 0.95 -6.98 -12.85
N VAL A 248 -0.29 -7.46 -13.01
CA VAL A 248 -0.74 -8.69 -12.37
C VAL A 248 0.05 -9.88 -12.90
N VAL A 249 0.33 -9.95 -14.19
CA VAL A 249 1.18 -11.01 -14.76
C VAL A 249 2.59 -10.95 -14.16
N LEU A 250 3.21 -9.77 -14.08
CA LEU A 250 4.53 -9.58 -13.47
C LEU A 250 4.55 -10.03 -12.00
N MET A 251 3.54 -9.62 -11.22
CA MET A 251 3.41 -10.01 -9.82
C MET A 251 3.29 -11.53 -9.65
N LEU A 252 2.48 -12.18 -10.48
CA LEU A 252 2.30 -13.64 -10.42
C LEU A 252 3.53 -14.41 -10.86
N ASP A 253 4.29 -13.88 -11.82
CA ASP A 253 5.58 -14.44 -12.24
C ASP A 253 6.62 -14.34 -11.13
N LEU A 254 6.71 -13.19 -10.45
CA LEU A 254 7.60 -13.01 -9.29
C LEU A 254 7.22 -13.95 -8.14
N GLU A 255 5.92 -14.08 -7.85
CA GLU A 255 5.42 -14.96 -6.79
C GLU A 255 5.69 -16.45 -7.08
N ALA A 256 5.62 -16.88 -8.34
CA ALA A 256 5.84 -18.28 -8.73
C ALA A 256 7.27 -18.77 -8.46
N ARG A 257 8.20 -17.86 -8.14
CA ARG A 257 9.63 -18.13 -7.93
C ARG A 257 10.01 -18.23 -6.46
N LEU A 258 9.08 -17.93 -5.55
CA LEU A 258 9.34 -17.98 -4.13
C LEU A 258 9.52 -19.43 -3.65
N SER A 259 10.44 -19.59 -2.71
CA SER A 259 10.52 -20.74 -1.82
C SER A 259 9.47 -20.64 -0.70
N ASP A 260 9.20 -21.76 -0.02
CA ASP A 260 8.25 -21.81 1.09
C ASP A 260 8.59 -20.82 2.24
N SER A 261 9.88 -20.56 2.49
CA SER A 261 10.31 -19.59 3.50
C SER A 261 10.06 -18.16 3.06
N GLU A 262 10.32 -17.85 1.79
CA GLU A 262 10.06 -16.52 1.21
C GLU A 262 8.55 -16.24 1.17
N PHE A 263 7.71 -17.25 0.93
CA PHE A 263 6.26 -17.12 1.03
C PHE A 263 5.81 -16.60 2.39
N GLU A 264 6.31 -17.19 3.47
CA GLU A 264 5.99 -16.74 4.84
C GLU A 264 6.57 -15.35 5.11
N ALA A 265 7.76 -15.03 4.60
CA ALA A 265 8.37 -13.70 4.72
C ALA A 265 7.55 -12.61 4.01
N VAL A 266 7.00 -12.88 2.82
CA VAL A 266 6.11 -11.93 2.11
C VAL A 266 4.85 -11.67 2.93
N PHE A 267 4.23 -12.68 3.52
CA PHE A 267 3.07 -12.46 4.40
C PHE A 267 3.41 -11.64 5.65
N GLN A 268 4.63 -11.77 6.18
CA GLN A 268 5.09 -10.92 7.27
C GLN A 268 5.28 -9.47 6.83
N GLU A 269 5.81 -9.22 5.62
CA GLU A 269 5.92 -7.85 5.08
C GLU A 269 4.56 -7.21 4.80
N LEU A 270 3.59 -8.01 4.32
CA LEU A 270 2.22 -7.57 4.08
C LEU A 270 1.40 -7.40 5.37
N ALA A 271 1.91 -7.85 6.52
CA ALA A 271 1.19 -7.75 7.78
C ALA A 271 0.97 -6.28 8.17
N ILE A 272 -0.29 -5.96 8.49
CA ILE A 272 -0.70 -4.59 8.82
C ILE A 272 -0.15 -4.18 10.19
N THR A 273 -0.14 -5.10 11.14
CA THR A 273 0.44 -4.89 12.46
C THR A 273 1.86 -5.47 12.48
N LYS A 274 2.87 -4.62 12.29
CA LYS A 274 4.27 -5.03 12.52
C LYS A 274 4.52 -5.10 14.03
N THR A 275 4.94 -6.25 14.52
CA THR A 275 5.44 -6.39 15.90
C THR A 275 6.77 -5.65 16.03
N GLY A 276 7.04 -5.03 17.18
CA GLY A 276 8.24 -4.20 17.37
C GLY A 276 9.60 -4.92 17.23
N GLU A 277 9.59 -6.24 17.03
CA GLU A 277 10.77 -7.08 16.80
C GLU A 277 10.94 -7.50 15.32
N GLN A 278 9.97 -7.18 14.45
CA GLN A 278 10.05 -7.53 13.02
C GLN A 278 10.91 -6.50 12.27
N THR A 279 12.15 -6.89 11.98
CA THR A 279 12.98 -6.24 10.97
C THR A 279 12.42 -6.54 9.59
N SER A 280 12.50 -5.57 8.68
CA SER A 280 12.16 -5.83 7.27
C SER A 280 13.00 -6.97 6.73
N SER A 281 12.43 -7.80 5.85
CA SER A 281 13.18 -8.84 5.15
C SER A 281 14.42 -8.23 4.47
N GLU A 282 15.54 -8.93 4.52
CA GLU A 282 16.76 -8.58 3.79
C GLU A 282 16.71 -9.11 2.34
N GLU A 283 15.73 -9.96 2.01
CA GLU A 283 15.58 -10.57 0.69
C GLU A 283 14.87 -9.61 -0.29
N THR A 284 15.59 -9.17 -1.32
CA THR A 284 15.11 -8.22 -2.33
C THR A 284 13.80 -8.68 -2.99
N THR A 285 13.69 -9.96 -3.36
CA THR A 285 12.49 -10.53 -3.99
C THR A 285 11.26 -10.41 -3.10
N VAL A 286 11.41 -10.68 -1.79
CA VAL A 286 10.33 -10.55 -0.80
C VAL A 286 9.87 -9.10 -0.68
N LEU A 287 10.82 -8.16 -0.56
CA LEU A 287 10.53 -6.73 -0.47
C LEU A 287 9.80 -6.23 -1.73
N LEU A 288 10.34 -6.51 -2.91
CA LEU A 288 9.77 -6.06 -4.18
C LEU A 288 8.38 -6.64 -4.43
N LEU A 289 8.16 -7.93 -4.13
CA LEU A 289 6.84 -8.54 -4.29
C LEU A 289 5.82 -7.93 -3.33
N SER A 290 6.18 -7.73 -2.06
CA SER A 290 5.27 -7.11 -1.10
C SER A 290 4.90 -5.67 -1.50
N GLN A 291 5.87 -4.91 -2.01
CA GLN A 291 5.64 -3.57 -2.56
C GLN A 291 4.76 -3.61 -3.80
N LEU A 292 5.00 -4.54 -4.73
CA LEU A 292 4.20 -4.69 -5.94
C LEU A 292 2.74 -5.09 -5.61
N ILE A 293 2.53 -6.02 -4.69
CA ILE A 293 1.19 -6.40 -4.18
C ILE A 293 0.48 -5.16 -3.61
N ASN A 294 1.16 -4.37 -2.79
CA ASN A 294 0.59 -3.15 -2.19
C ASN A 294 0.29 -2.07 -3.24
N SER A 295 1.18 -1.86 -4.21
CA SER A 295 1.01 -0.90 -5.30
C SER A 295 -0.16 -1.27 -6.21
N ILE A 296 -0.25 -2.54 -6.65
CA ILE A 296 -1.38 -3.01 -7.47
C ILE A 296 -2.69 -2.95 -6.68
N SER A 297 -2.67 -3.29 -5.39
CA SER A 297 -3.83 -3.11 -4.51
C SER A 297 -4.26 -1.64 -4.43
N SER A 298 -3.31 -0.72 -4.33
CA SER A 298 -3.56 0.73 -4.26
C SER A 298 -4.18 1.27 -5.55
N LEU A 299 -3.79 0.75 -6.73
CA LEU A 299 -4.43 1.10 -8.00
C LEU A 299 -5.95 0.91 -7.94
N SER A 300 -6.43 -0.12 -7.24
CA SER A 300 -7.86 -0.39 -7.15
C SER A 300 -8.67 0.61 -6.34
N SER A 301 -8.00 1.47 -5.57
CA SER A 301 -8.64 2.55 -4.81
C SER A 301 -8.81 3.85 -5.62
N THR A 302 -8.27 3.89 -6.84
CA THR A 302 -8.34 5.07 -7.71
C THR A 302 -9.68 5.23 -8.42
N ASP A 303 -10.07 6.46 -8.71
CA ASP A 303 -11.27 6.76 -9.50
C ASP A 303 -11.16 6.19 -10.92
N ALA A 304 -9.98 6.27 -11.52
CA ALA A 304 -9.72 5.69 -12.84
C ALA A 304 -9.96 4.18 -12.86
N PHE A 305 -9.56 3.45 -11.81
CA PHE A 305 -9.86 2.02 -11.71
C PHE A 305 -11.37 1.75 -11.60
N ALA A 306 -12.08 2.49 -10.76
CA ALA A 306 -13.53 2.34 -10.62
C ALA A 306 -14.29 2.62 -11.94
N GLN A 307 -13.75 3.47 -12.82
CA GLN A 307 -14.32 3.76 -14.14
C GLN A 307 -13.98 2.72 -15.19
N ASN A 308 -12.76 2.15 -15.15
CA ASN A 308 -12.23 1.28 -16.20
C ASN A 308 -12.50 -0.22 -15.96
N PHE A 309 -12.85 -0.61 -14.73
CA PHE A 309 -12.98 -2.01 -14.35
C PHE A 309 -14.34 -2.36 -13.76
N ASN A 310 -14.74 -3.61 -13.95
CA ASN A 310 -15.83 -4.23 -13.23
C ASN A 310 -15.45 -5.67 -12.87
N VAL A 311 -16.32 -6.33 -12.11
CA VAL A 311 -16.09 -7.70 -11.59
C VAL A 311 -15.93 -8.78 -12.67
N ARG A 312 -16.26 -8.47 -13.93
CA ARG A 312 -16.13 -9.35 -15.10
C ARG A 312 -14.98 -8.96 -16.02
N SER A 313 -14.19 -7.94 -15.67
CA SER A 313 -13.00 -7.57 -16.45
C SER A 313 -11.99 -8.74 -16.46
N PRO A 314 -11.35 -9.07 -17.60
CA PRO A 314 -10.49 -10.26 -17.69
C PRO A 314 -9.37 -10.34 -16.65
N VAL A 315 -8.70 -9.22 -16.36
CA VAL A 315 -7.67 -9.15 -15.31
C VAL A 315 -8.25 -9.42 -13.91
N ILE A 316 -9.48 -9.00 -13.66
CA ILE A 316 -10.17 -9.24 -12.39
C ILE A 316 -10.52 -10.73 -12.25
N GLU A 317 -10.87 -11.40 -13.35
CA GLU A 317 -11.05 -12.85 -13.34
C GLU A 317 -9.74 -13.60 -13.07
N ARG A 318 -8.62 -13.12 -13.62
CA ARG A 318 -7.27 -13.67 -13.38
C ARG A 318 -6.89 -13.56 -11.90
N ILE A 319 -7.01 -12.38 -11.30
CA ILE A 319 -6.67 -12.20 -9.89
C ILE A 319 -7.64 -12.95 -8.96
N ARG A 320 -8.94 -13.04 -9.33
CA ARG A 320 -9.92 -13.83 -8.59
C ARG A 320 -9.54 -15.31 -8.50
N ALA A 321 -8.87 -15.87 -9.50
CA ALA A 321 -8.43 -17.27 -9.46
C ALA A 321 -7.50 -17.57 -8.27
N LYS A 322 -6.83 -16.54 -7.73
CA LYS A 322 -5.97 -16.64 -6.54
C LYS A 322 -6.72 -16.76 -5.21
N LEU A 323 -8.06 -16.68 -5.24
CA LEU A 323 -8.90 -17.01 -4.10
C LEU A 323 -9.22 -18.53 -4.01
N GLY A 324 -8.55 -19.38 -4.79
CA GLY A 324 -8.76 -20.83 -4.83
C GLY A 324 -8.32 -21.58 -3.57
N TYR A 325 -8.89 -21.25 -2.42
CA TYR A 325 -8.51 -21.78 -1.10
C TYR A 325 -9.29 -23.06 -0.74
N PRO A 326 -8.71 -24.01 0.05
CA PRO A 326 -7.35 -24.05 0.63
C PRO A 326 -6.27 -24.54 -0.33
N THR A 327 -6.60 -24.76 -1.59
CA THR A 327 -5.71 -25.38 -2.59
C THR A 327 -4.61 -24.46 -3.13
N ASP A 328 -4.82 -23.15 -3.13
CA ASP A 328 -3.88 -22.12 -3.59
C ASP A 328 -3.65 -21.14 -2.44
N LYS A 329 -2.49 -21.26 -1.77
CA LYS A 329 -2.04 -20.33 -0.74
C LYS A 329 -1.04 -19.38 -1.37
N SER A 330 -1.42 -18.12 -1.47
CA SER A 330 -0.73 -17.16 -2.32
C SER A 330 -0.79 -15.75 -1.71
N PRO A 331 0.34 -15.04 -1.57
CA PRO A 331 0.35 -13.64 -1.17
C PRO A 331 -0.48 -12.73 -2.09
N SER A 332 -0.56 -13.01 -3.40
CA SER A 332 -1.43 -12.24 -4.30
C SER A 332 -2.93 -12.40 -4.01
N ALA A 333 -3.34 -13.36 -3.18
CA ALA A 333 -4.71 -13.42 -2.66
C ALA A 333 -5.07 -12.19 -1.81
N VAL A 334 -4.08 -11.53 -1.18
CA VAL A 334 -4.28 -10.24 -0.49
C VAL A 334 -4.71 -9.19 -1.51
N CYS A 335 -3.98 -9.06 -2.62
CA CYS A 335 -4.33 -8.17 -3.73
C CYS A 335 -5.72 -8.50 -4.30
N ALA A 336 -6.04 -9.79 -4.49
CA ALA A 336 -7.34 -10.22 -4.95
C ALA A 336 -8.48 -9.74 -4.04
N CYS A 337 -8.33 -9.90 -2.72
CA CYS A 337 -9.32 -9.45 -1.75
C CYS A 337 -9.52 -7.93 -1.77
N VAL A 338 -8.42 -7.15 -1.85
CA VAL A 338 -8.49 -5.69 -1.87
C VAL A 338 -9.13 -5.19 -3.17
N MET A 339 -8.67 -5.67 -4.34
CA MET A 339 -9.20 -5.23 -5.63
C MET A 339 -10.68 -5.57 -5.78
N LEU A 340 -11.10 -6.79 -5.43
CA LEU A 340 -12.50 -7.19 -5.48
C LEU A 340 -13.34 -6.45 -4.43
N GLY A 341 -12.79 -6.23 -3.24
CA GLY A 341 -13.43 -5.41 -2.20
C GLY A 341 -13.72 -3.99 -2.69
N ASN A 342 -12.77 -3.37 -3.41
CA ASN A 342 -12.95 -2.03 -3.99
C ASN A 342 -13.88 -2.02 -5.21
N LEU A 343 -14.10 -3.14 -5.88
CA LEU A 343 -15.13 -3.27 -6.93
C LEU A 343 -16.54 -3.50 -6.37
N ALA A 344 -16.67 -3.81 -5.09
CA ALA A 344 -17.95 -4.02 -4.39
C ALA A 344 -18.67 -2.68 -4.10
N MET A 345 -18.86 -1.86 -5.14
CA MET A 345 -19.23 -0.44 -5.05
C MET A 345 -20.74 -0.17 -4.94
N SER A 346 -21.59 -1.19 -5.14
CA SER A 346 -23.04 -1.04 -5.06
C SER A 346 -23.70 -2.31 -4.54
N ASP A 347 -24.92 -2.16 -4.02
CA ASP A 347 -25.67 -3.29 -3.49
C ASP A 347 -25.86 -4.39 -4.54
N GLN A 348 -26.16 -4.04 -5.78
CA GLN A 348 -26.34 -5.01 -6.85
C GLN A 348 -25.07 -5.78 -7.15
N VAL A 349 -23.91 -5.12 -7.20
CA VAL A 349 -22.62 -5.80 -7.44
C VAL A 349 -22.30 -6.76 -6.30
N CYS A 350 -22.49 -6.32 -5.05
CA CYS A 350 -22.32 -7.19 -3.89
C CYS A 350 -23.25 -8.39 -3.91
N ILE A 351 -24.51 -8.21 -4.33
CA ILE A 351 -25.49 -9.31 -4.47
C ILE A 351 -25.06 -10.29 -5.57
N ASP A 352 -24.62 -9.81 -6.73
CA ASP A 352 -24.11 -10.66 -7.81
C ASP A 352 -22.86 -11.44 -7.38
N MET A 353 -21.94 -10.80 -6.64
CA MET A 353 -20.73 -11.44 -6.10
C MET A 353 -21.05 -12.59 -5.15
N VAL A 354 -22.14 -12.49 -4.38
CA VAL A 354 -22.58 -13.53 -3.45
C VAL A 354 -23.40 -14.60 -4.18
N SER A 355 -24.49 -14.21 -4.83
CA SER A 355 -25.49 -15.14 -5.37
C SER A 355 -25.10 -15.80 -6.69
N ILE A 356 -24.32 -15.12 -7.54
CA ILE A 356 -23.92 -15.63 -8.85
C ILE A 356 -22.48 -16.13 -8.81
N MET A 357 -21.56 -15.32 -8.28
CA MET A 357 -20.13 -15.63 -8.30
C MET A 357 -19.67 -16.46 -7.09
N GLN A 358 -20.50 -16.55 -6.03
CA GLN A 358 -20.21 -17.28 -4.80
C GLN A 358 -18.87 -16.93 -4.13
N LEU A 359 -18.44 -15.67 -4.24
CA LEU A 359 -17.15 -15.22 -3.70
C LEU A 359 -17.05 -15.33 -2.18
N HIS A 360 -18.18 -15.39 -1.49
CA HIS A 360 -18.21 -15.58 -0.04
C HIS A 360 -17.71 -16.97 0.40
N LEU A 361 -17.76 -17.99 -0.47
CA LEU A 361 -17.31 -19.34 -0.15
C LEU A 361 -15.77 -19.46 -0.02
N PRO A 362 -14.95 -19.02 -1.00
CA PRO A 362 -13.50 -19.03 -0.81
C PRO A 362 -13.05 -18.13 0.33
N LEU A 363 -13.69 -16.97 0.53
CA LEU A 363 -13.38 -16.07 1.65
C LEU A 363 -13.67 -16.73 3.01
N ARG A 364 -14.77 -17.48 3.12
CA ARG A 364 -15.06 -18.31 4.29
C ARG A 364 -13.92 -19.30 4.56
N ASP A 365 -13.45 -19.97 3.52
CA ASP A 365 -12.44 -21.01 3.67
C ASP A 365 -11.11 -20.41 4.13
N ILE A 366 -10.75 -19.22 3.64
CA ILE A 366 -9.61 -18.43 4.17
C ILE A 366 -9.76 -18.21 5.69
N LEU A 367 -10.94 -17.77 6.17
CA LEU A 367 -11.17 -17.57 7.60
C LEU A 367 -11.07 -18.86 8.43
N PHE A 368 -11.35 -20.03 7.84
CA PHE A 368 -11.28 -21.31 8.55
C PHE A 368 -9.88 -21.88 8.65
N PHE A 369 -9.06 -21.78 7.59
CA PHE A 369 -7.79 -22.51 7.55
C PHE A 369 -6.54 -21.63 7.44
N ASP A 370 -6.67 -20.32 7.24
CA ASP A 370 -5.52 -19.43 7.16
C ASP A 370 -5.11 -18.82 8.51
N LYS A 371 -3.83 -18.48 8.63
CA LYS A 371 -3.20 -17.91 9.84
C LYS A 371 -2.58 -16.54 9.60
N HIS A 372 -2.42 -16.11 8.34
CA HIS A 372 -1.70 -14.89 8.00
C HIS A 372 -2.62 -13.67 8.17
N SER A 373 -2.24 -12.76 9.06
CA SER A 373 -3.09 -11.62 9.43
C SER A 373 -3.41 -10.70 8.25
N ALA A 374 -2.46 -10.50 7.32
CA ALA A 374 -2.67 -9.70 6.12
C ALA A 374 -3.83 -10.22 5.25
N LEU A 375 -3.82 -11.51 4.94
CA LEU A 375 -4.85 -12.14 4.12
C LEU A 375 -6.19 -12.20 4.85
N LEU A 376 -6.18 -12.55 6.14
CA LEU A 376 -7.39 -12.58 6.96
C LEU A 376 -8.04 -11.21 7.05
N TYR A 377 -7.27 -10.15 7.29
CA TYR A 377 -7.78 -8.79 7.33
C TYR A 377 -8.41 -8.38 5.99
N ALA A 378 -7.70 -8.63 4.88
CA ALA A 378 -8.21 -8.31 3.54
C ALA A 378 -9.51 -9.07 3.21
N ALA A 379 -9.56 -10.37 3.55
CA ALA A 379 -10.75 -11.20 3.34
C ALA A 379 -11.95 -10.74 4.21
N LEU A 380 -11.71 -10.36 5.47
CA LEU A 380 -12.74 -9.82 6.36
C LEU A 380 -13.27 -8.48 5.86
N GLY A 381 -12.39 -7.59 5.39
CA GLY A 381 -12.78 -6.32 4.79
C GLY A 381 -13.66 -6.52 3.56
N PHE A 382 -13.29 -7.47 2.69
CA PHE A 382 -14.10 -7.82 1.53
C PHE A 382 -15.46 -8.42 1.92
N LEU A 383 -15.49 -9.38 2.85
CA LEU A 383 -16.75 -9.94 3.38
C LEU A 383 -17.64 -8.87 4.00
N ARG A 384 -17.07 -7.86 4.67
CA ARG A 384 -17.83 -6.74 5.23
C ARG A 384 -18.47 -5.90 4.13
N HIS A 385 -17.80 -5.72 2.99
CA HIS A 385 -18.41 -5.07 1.83
C HIS A 385 -19.60 -5.88 1.30
N LEU A 386 -19.44 -7.20 1.18
CA LEU A 386 -20.51 -8.11 0.76
C LEU A 386 -21.70 -8.13 1.73
N ALA A 387 -21.50 -7.75 3.00
CA ALA A 387 -22.55 -7.69 4.02
C ALA A 387 -23.32 -6.35 4.07
N PHE A 388 -22.91 -5.32 3.31
CA PHE A 388 -23.66 -4.07 3.23
C PHE A 388 -25.12 -4.27 2.80
N PRO A 389 -25.41 -4.97 1.68
CA PRO A 389 -26.78 -5.23 1.24
C PRO A 389 -27.48 -6.16 2.22
N GLU A 390 -28.70 -5.82 2.64
CA GLU A 390 -29.45 -6.65 3.59
C GLU A 390 -29.73 -8.05 3.02
N ALA A 391 -29.94 -8.13 1.70
CA ALA A 391 -30.22 -9.36 0.96
C ALA A 391 -29.12 -10.43 1.15
N ASN A 392 -27.85 -10.01 1.29
CA ASN A 392 -26.73 -10.93 1.41
C ASN A 392 -26.56 -11.50 2.83
N ARG A 393 -27.01 -10.78 3.86
CA ARG A 393 -26.66 -11.10 5.27
C ARG A 393 -27.09 -12.51 5.66
N THR A 394 -28.29 -12.92 5.24
CA THR A 394 -28.80 -14.26 5.51
C THR A 394 -27.95 -15.33 4.83
N GLU A 395 -27.60 -15.12 3.55
CA GLU A 395 -26.78 -16.07 2.78
C GLU A 395 -25.36 -16.18 3.34
N LEU A 396 -24.73 -15.07 3.71
CA LEU A 396 -23.43 -15.07 4.39
C LEU A 396 -23.47 -15.81 5.74
N GLY A 397 -24.56 -15.64 6.50
CA GLY A 397 -24.78 -16.41 7.72
C GLY A 397 -25.02 -17.90 7.45
N ASP A 398 -25.76 -18.25 6.40
CA ASP A 398 -26.03 -19.64 5.98
C ASP A 398 -24.75 -20.34 5.51
N ALA A 399 -23.85 -19.59 4.89
CA ALA A 399 -22.53 -20.03 4.49
C ALA A 399 -21.57 -20.27 5.66
N ARG A 400 -21.97 -20.03 6.91
CA ARG A 400 -21.18 -20.23 8.13
C ARG A 400 -20.04 -19.23 8.35
N ILE A 401 -20.17 -18.01 7.84
CA ILE A 401 -19.19 -16.94 8.07
C ILE A 401 -19.12 -16.55 9.57
N ILE A 402 -20.24 -16.55 10.27
CA ILE A 402 -20.30 -16.23 11.71
C ILE A 402 -19.46 -17.23 12.52
N GLU A 403 -19.58 -18.51 12.19
CA GLU A 403 -18.84 -19.61 12.81
C GLU A 403 -17.35 -19.54 12.46
N ALA A 404 -16.99 -19.10 11.25
CA ALA A 404 -15.59 -18.87 10.87
C ALA A 404 -14.96 -17.74 11.70
N CYS A 405 -15.65 -16.60 11.81
CA CYS A 405 -15.24 -15.48 12.66
C CYS A 405 -15.09 -15.88 14.14
N HIS A 406 -16.05 -16.66 14.64
CA HIS A 406 -16.02 -17.19 16.00
C HIS A 406 -14.81 -18.10 16.24
N ASN A 407 -14.59 -19.08 15.36
CA ASN A 407 -13.45 -20.00 15.47
C ASN A 407 -12.12 -19.26 15.56
N PHE A 408 -11.93 -18.25 14.71
CA PHE A 408 -10.72 -17.43 14.74
C PHE A 408 -10.56 -16.65 16.05
N THR A 409 -11.66 -16.08 16.55
CA THR A 409 -11.68 -15.29 17.79
C THR A 409 -11.28 -16.14 19.00
N VAL A 410 -11.70 -17.41 19.05
CA VAL A 410 -11.37 -18.34 20.14
C VAL A 410 -9.99 -18.98 19.97
N ALA A 411 -9.52 -19.15 18.73
CA ALA A 411 -8.19 -19.69 18.45
C ALA A 411 -7.02 -18.78 18.91
N GLY A 412 -7.30 -17.55 19.35
CA GLY A 412 -6.35 -16.73 20.08
C GLY A 412 -5.41 -15.88 19.21
N SER A 413 -5.86 -15.41 18.05
CA SER A 413 -5.10 -14.41 17.29
C SER A 413 -4.89 -13.13 18.10
N ASP A 414 -3.66 -12.62 18.09
CA ASP A 414 -3.25 -11.42 18.81
C ASP A 414 -3.18 -10.17 17.89
N ASP A 415 -3.60 -10.29 16.62
CA ASP A 415 -3.61 -9.13 15.72
C ASP A 415 -4.84 -8.23 16.01
N PRO A 416 -4.63 -6.98 16.50
CA PRO A 416 -5.72 -6.10 16.89
C PRO A 416 -6.56 -5.64 15.70
N ALA A 417 -5.97 -5.50 14.51
CA ALA A 417 -6.68 -5.06 13.31
C ALA A 417 -7.63 -6.16 12.81
N VAL A 418 -7.17 -7.42 12.79
CA VAL A 418 -8.01 -8.58 12.40
C VAL A 418 -9.18 -8.75 13.37
N ARG A 419 -8.93 -8.67 14.69
CA ARG A 419 -9.98 -8.77 15.72
C ARG A 419 -11.04 -7.67 15.59
N GLY A 420 -10.60 -6.45 15.31
CA GLY A 420 -11.50 -5.33 15.04
C GLY A 420 -12.37 -5.55 13.82
N GLU A 421 -11.77 -6.04 12.73
CA GLU A 421 -12.48 -6.28 11.47
C GLU A 421 -13.50 -7.42 11.59
N ILE A 422 -13.22 -8.45 12.39
CA ILE A 422 -14.18 -9.50 12.75
C ILE A 422 -15.42 -8.91 13.43
N ALA A 423 -15.22 -8.09 14.47
CA ALA A 423 -16.33 -7.48 15.19
C ALA A 423 -17.16 -6.56 14.29
N ALA A 424 -16.51 -5.82 13.39
CA ALA A 424 -17.18 -4.97 12.40
C ALA A 424 -18.02 -5.78 11.39
N LEU A 425 -17.49 -6.90 10.88
CA LEU A 425 -18.23 -7.81 10.00
C LEU A 425 -19.46 -8.40 10.72
N LEU A 426 -19.28 -8.89 11.94
CA LEU A 426 -20.37 -9.47 12.73
C LEU A 426 -21.45 -8.45 13.04
N CYS A 427 -21.07 -7.21 13.42
CA CYS A 427 -21.98 -6.08 13.58
C CYS A 427 -22.85 -5.86 12.33
N LYS A 428 -22.23 -5.89 11.15
CA LYS A 428 -22.98 -5.76 9.88
C LYS A 428 -23.89 -6.97 9.63
N LEU A 429 -23.44 -8.19 9.88
CA LEU A 429 -24.22 -9.42 9.64
C LEU A 429 -25.47 -9.54 10.53
N VAL A 430 -25.44 -9.01 11.76
CA VAL A 430 -26.60 -9.04 12.67
C VAL A 430 -27.57 -7.87 12.44
N THR A 431 -27.12 -6.78 11.80
CA THR A 431 -27.96 -5.61 11.55
C THR A 431 -29.18 -6.01 10.74
N ASN A 432 -30.38 -5.72 11.27
CA ASN A 432 -31.68 -6.08 10.67
C ASN A 432 -31.80 -7.56 10.22
N SER A 433 -31.05 -8.49 10.83
CA SER A 433 -31.06 -9.91 10.45
C SER A 433 -31.45 -10.81 11.63
N PRO A 434 -32.76 -11.05 11.85
CA PRO A 434 -33.25 -11.95 12.88
C PRO A 434 -32.59 -13.33 12.86
N LYS A 435 -32.34 -13.88 11.66
CA LYS A 435 -31.71 -15.20 11.49
C LYS A 435 -30.29 -15.23 12.02
N ASN A 436 -29.49 -14.20 11.72
CA ASN A 436 -28.11 -14.11 12.19
C ASN A 436 -28.03 -13.74 13.67
N ILE A 437 -28.97 -12.93 14.18
CA ILE A 437 -29.09 -12.67 15.62
C ILE A 437 -29.32 -13.99 16.38
N LYS A 438 -30.22 -14.85 15.91
CA LYS A 438 -30.40 -16.19 16.52
C LYS A 438 -29.09 -16.99 16.52
N ARG A 439 -28.31 -16.95 15.44
CA ARG A 439 -27.01 -17.63 15.38
C ARG A 439 -26.03 -17.12 16.43
N VAL A 440 -25.89 -15.80 16.53
CA VAL A 440 -24.91 -15.17 17.42
C VAL A 440 -25.30 -15.35 18.90
N VAL A 441 -26.59 -15.27 19.22
CA VAL A 441 -27.09 -15.24 20.60
C VAL A 441 -27.54 -16.60 21.12
N LEU A 442 -28.27 -17.39 20.32
CA LEU A 442 -28.93 -18.62 20.79
C LEU A 442 -28.12 -19.88 20.53
N TYR A 443 -27.33 -19.95 19.47
CA TYR A 443 -26.65 -21.19 19.09
C TYR A 443 -25.35 -21.37 19.87
N ASN A 444 -25.17 -22.59 20.39
CA ASN A 444 -23.94 -22.95 21.07
C ASN A 444 -22.82 -23.18 20.08
N VAL A 445 -21.61 -22.87 20.50
CA VAL A 445 -20.39 -23.18 19.77
C VAL A 445 -20.26 -24.70 19.60
N GLY A 446 -20.10 -25.18 18.36
CA GLY A 446 -19.84 -26.59 18.05
C GLY A 446 -21.06 -27.50 17.84
N GLU A 447 -22.29 -27.02 18.07
CA GLU A 447 -23.50 -27.79 17.74
C GLU A 447 -23.73 -27.80 16.22
N ARG A 448 -23.39 -28.92 15.55
CA ARG A 448 -23.74 -29.15 14.15
C ARG A 448 -25.24 -29.42 14.03
N LYS A 449 -25.99 -28.51 13.39
CA LYS A 449 -27.31 -28.87 12.84
C LYS A 449 -27.11 -29.69 11.56
N GLY A 450 -27.27 -31.01 11.67
CA GLY A 450 -27.71 -31.78 10.51
C GLY A 450 -29.19 -31.52 10.29
N GLU A 451 -29.60 -31.13 9.08
CA GLU A 451 -31.00 -31.20 8.66
C GLU A 451 -31.09 -32.20 7.50
N PRO A 452 -32.17 -33.00 7.36
CA PRO A 452 -33.56 -32.63 7.63
C PRO A 452 -34.37 -33.63 8.51
N GLY A 453 -35.35 -33.09 9.25
CA GLY A 453 -36.36 -33.83 10.02
C GLY A 453 -36.41 -33.45 11.51
N GLU A 454 -37.25 -32.47 11.86
CA GLU A 454 -37.88 -32.17 13.18
C GLU A 454 -37.39 -32.95 14.42
N LEU A 455 -36.96 -32.37 15.56
CA LEU A 455 -37.56 -31.49 16.60
C LEU A 455 -36.77 -31.82 17.93
N PRO A 456 -36.84 -31.13 19.10
CA PRO A 456 -37.73 -30.05 19.52
C PRO A 456 -37.04 -28.77 20.05
N LEU A 457 -37.80 -27.68 20.08
CA LEU A 457 -37.60 -26.57 21.03
C LEU A 457 -37.66 -27.13 22.46
N ARG A 458 -36.53 -27.20 23.19
CA ARG A 458 -36.40 -26.94 24.64
C ARG A 458 -35.08 -27.47 25.21
N SER A 459 -34.18 -26.53 25.47
CA SER A 459 -33.29 -26.43 26.64
C SER A 459 -32.29 -25.33 26.29
N VAL A 460 -32.41 -24.16 26.92
CA VAL A 460 -31.34 -23.15 26.85
C VAL A 460 -30.15 -23.74 27.61
N SER A 461 -29.25 -24.41 26.90
CA SER A 461 -28.01 -24.95 27.47
C SER A 461 -27.11 -23.81 27.95
N HIS A 462 -26.29 -24.03 28.97
CA HIS A 462 -25.33 -23.04 29.50
C HIS A 462 -23.99 -22.99 28.73
N GLY A 463 -23.91 -23.59 27.54
CA GLY A 463 -22.70 -23.56 26.71
C GLY A 463 -22.32 -22.14 26.23
N PRO A 464 -21.06 -21.90 25.82
CA PRO A 464 -20.64 -20.63 25.26
C PRO A 464 -21.37 -20.36 23.93
N THR A 465 -21.73 -19.10 23.72
CA THR A 465 -22.30 -18.58 22.47
C THR A 465 -21.28 -17.69 21.77
N CYS A 466 -21.48 -17.44 20.48
CA CYS A 466 -20.65 -16.49 19.74
C CYS A 466 -20.64 -15.11 20.42
N LEU A 467 -21.80 -14.61 20.87
CA LEU A 467 -21.90 -13.37 21.64
C LEU A 467 -21.04 -13.42 22.92
N GLY A 468 -21.13 -14.50 23.69
CA GLY A 468 -20.40 -14.64 24.95
C GLY A 468 -18.89 -14.56 24.77
N ASP A 469 -18.37 -15.26 23.78
CA ASP A 469 -16.93 -15.26 23.50
C ASP A 469 -16.49 -13.90 22.95
N LEU A 470 -17.29 -13.24 22.11
CA LEU A 470 -16.99 -11.90 21.60
C LEU A 470 -16.96 -10.86 22.72
N VAL A 471 -17.94 -10.86 23.61
CA VAL A 471 -17.96 -9.96 24.78
C VAL A 471 -16.70 -10.17 25.60
N SER A 472 -16.40 -11.42 25.98
CA SER A 472 -15.23 -11.77 26.77
C SER A 472 -13.93 -11.28 26.11
N GLN A 473 -13.76 -11.54 24.82
CA GLN A 473 -12.58 -11.17 24.06
C GLN A 473 -12.45 -9.66 23.86
N SER A 474 -13.57 -8.95 23.65
CA SER A 474 -13.59 -7.49 23.47
C SER A 474 -13.15 -6.70 24.71
N LEU A 475 -13.22 -7.35 25.89
CA LEU A 475 -12.87 -6.76 27.17
C LEU A 475 -11.40 -6.97 27.55
N LEU A 476 -10.71 -7.91 26.90
CA LEU A 476 -9.29 -8.16 27.10
C LEU A 476 -8.45 -6.94 26.64
N PRO A 477 -7.29 -6.70 27.28
CA PRO A 477 -6.32 -5.74 26.77
C PRO A 477 -5.96 -6.07 25.31
N SER A 478 -5.89 -5.03 24.48
CA SER A 478 -5.49 -5.14 23.08
C SER A 478 -4.21 -4.34 22.85
N LYS A 479 -3.34 -4.83 21.97
CA LYS A 479 -2.25 -4.03 21.42
C LYS A 479 -2.81 -2.78 20.70
N PRO A 480 -2.04 -1.69 20.61
CA PRO A 480 -2.43 -0.50 19.86
C PRO A 480 -2.74 -0.85 18.40
N LEU A 481 -3.75 -0.18 17.83
CA LEU A 481 -4.03 -0.26 16.39
C LEU A 481 -2.99 0.57 15.62
N PRO A 482 -2.56 0.12 14.43
CA PRO A 482 -1.66 0.89 13.57
C PRO A 482 -2.22 2.25 13.11
N SER A 483 -3.54 2.39 13.06
CA SER A 483 -4.22 3.64 12.65
C SER A 483 -5.55 3.81 13.40
N THR A 484 -5.92 5.06 13.68
CA THR A 484 -7.22 5.42 14.28
C THR A 484 -8.40 5.19 13.34
N ALA A 485 -8.16 5.03 12.03
CA ALA A 485 -9.19 4.67 11.05
C ALA A 485 -9.61 3.20 11.12
N MET A 486 -8.79 2.33 11.73
CA MET A 486 -9.05 0.90 11.84
C MET A 486 -10.12 0.59 12.89
N LYS A 487 -10.76 -0.57 12.71
CA LYS A 487 -11.84 -1.02 13.61
C LYS A 487 -11.27 -1.51 14.93
N ASN A 488 -11.90 -1.12 16.03
CA ASN A 488 -11.55 -1.58 17.35
C ASN A 488 -12.57 -2.63 17.82
N MET A 489 -12.09 -3.79 18.28
CA MET A 489 -12.96 -4.91 18.68
C MET A 489 -13.96 -4.52 19.78
N MET A 490 -13.56 -3.73 20.77
CA MET A 490 -14.44 -3.28 21.86
C MET A 490 -15.55 -2.37 21.33
N VAL A 491 -15.19 -1.36 20.53
CA VAL A 491 -16.14 -0.41 19.95
C VAL A 491 -17.15 -1.13 19.05
N GLU A 492 -16.67 -1.99 18.16
CA GLU A 492 -17.54 -2.70 17.21
C GLU A 492 -18.38 -3.80 17.87
N THR A 493 -17.90 -4.42 18.95
CA THR A 493 -18.71 -5.34 19.78
C THR A 493 -19.86 -4.59 20.46
N GLY A 494 -19.60 -3.40 21.01
CA GLY A 494 -20.66 -2.54 21.55
C GLY A 494 -21.69 -2.18 20.48
N ARG A 495 -21.25 -1.79 19.28
CA ARG A 495 -22.14 -1.49 18.14
C ARG A 495 -22.96 -2.70 17.69
N MET A 496 -22.36 -3.90 17.68
CA MET A 496 -23.06 -5.15 17.38
C MET A 496 -24.19 -5.38 18.39
N ILE A 497 -23.94 -5.18 19.68
CA ILE A 497 -24.94 -5.29 20.75
C ILE A 497 -26.08 -4.28 20.54
N VAL A 498 -25.75 -3.02 20.20
CA VAL A 498 -26.76 -2.00 19.85
C VAL A 498 -27.60 -2.45 18.64
N ALA A 499 -26.98 -3.00 17.60
CA ALA A 499 -27.67 -3.49 16.41
C ALA A 499 -28.64 -4.64 16.73
N ILE A 500 -28.23 -5.57 17.59
CA ILE A 500 -29.10 -6.64 18.10
C ILE A 500 -30.30 -6.04 18.84
N LEU A 501 -30.06 -5.16 19.82
CA LEU A 501 -31.12 -4.53 20.63
C LEU A 501 -32.11 -3.72 19.77
N ARG A 502 -31.61 -2.96 18.79
CA ARG A 502 -32.45 -2.20 17.83
C ARG A 502 -33.34 -3.14 17.01
N CYS A 503 -32.81 -4.27 16.56
CA CYS A 503 -33.61 -5.26 15.83
C CYS A 503 -34.70 -5.84 16.73
N LEU A 504 -34.35 -6.27 17.95
CA LEU A 504 -35.30 -6.81 18.93
C LEU A 504 -36.43 -5.82 19.29
N GLY A 505 -36.14 -4.52 19.33
CA GLY A 505 -37.15 -3.48 19.58
C GLY A 505 -38.08 -3.19 18.39
N ARG A 506 -37.72 -3.62 17.17
CA ARG A 506 -38.51 -3.37 15.95
C ARG A 506 -39.35 -4.57 15.50
N VAL A 507 -39.01 -5.77 15.93
CA VAL A 507 -39.75 -6.98 15.54
C VAL A 507 -41.13 -6.95 16.21
N SER A 508 -42.18 -6.92 15.39
CA SER A 508 -43.57 -6.98 15.85
C SER A 508 -43.89 -8.30 16.54
N ALA A 509 -44.78 -8.27 17.53
CA ALA A 509 -45.31 -9.48 18.17
C ALA A 509 -45.95 -10.39 17.10
N GLY A 510 -45.37 -11.58 16.88
CA GLY A 510 -45.83 -12.57 15.90
C GLY A 510 -44.88 -12.87 14.73
N GLY A 511 -43.67 -12.29 14.70
CA GLY A 511 -42.63 -12.67 13.74
C GLY A 511 -41.93 -14.00 14.09
N ASP A 512 -41.14 -14.55 13.16
CA ASP A 512 -40.40 -15.80 13.33
C ASP A 512 -39.35 -15.78 14.48
N LEU A 513 -39.04 -14.60 15.02
CA LEU A 513 -38.07 -14.42 16.10
C LEU A 513 -38.78 -14.38 17.46
N ASP A 514 -38.46 -15.35 18.32
CA ASP A 514 -38.81 -15.29 19.74
C ASP A 514 -37.91 -14.25 20.43
N VAL A 515 -38.38 -13.00 20.46
CA VAL A 515 -37.65 -11.84 20.99
C VAL A 515 -37.31 -12.04 22.48
N ASP A 516 -38.23 -12.62 23.25
CA ASP A 516 -38.05 -12.80 24.70
C ASP A 516 -37.00 -13.88 24.98
N ALA A 517 -37.02 -15.01 24.25
CA ALA A 517 -35.98 -16.02 24.36
C ALA A 517 -34.58 -15.47 23.99
N VAL A 518 -34.49 -14.63 22.95
CA VAL A 518 -33.23 -14.00 22.55
C VAL A 518 -32.74 -13.03 23.62
N ARG A 519 -33.61 -12.16 24.16
CA ARG A 519 -33.27 -11.23 25.25
C ARG A 519 -32.79 -11.97 26.49
N LEU A 520 -33.56 -12.98 26.92
CA LEU A 520 -33.21 -13.79 28.09
C LEU A 520 -31.81 -14.40 27.92
N ARG A 521 -31.54 -15.00 26.76
CA ARG A 521 -30.22 -15.59 26.48
C ARG A 521 -29.11 -14.55 26.39
N MET A 522 -29.38 -13.40 25.77
CA MET A 522 -28.43 -12.30 25.68
C MET A 522 -28.05 -11.77 27.07
N PHE A 523 -29.00 -11.60 27.99
CA PHE A 523 -28.74 -11.08 29.34
C PHE A 523 -28.14 -12.13 30.30
N GLN A 524 -28.18 -13.42 29.93
CA GLN A 524 -27.38 -14.46 30.59
C GLN A 524 -25.89 -14.36 30.25
N CYS A 525 -25.51 -13.65 29.18
CA CYS A 525 -24.10 -13.42 28.85
C CYS A 525 -23.44 -12.55 29.93
N PRO A 526 -22.37 -13.03 30.59
CA PRO A 526 -21.61 -12.22 31.55
C PRO A 526 -21.09 -10.94 30.91
N CYS A 527 -21.12 -9.83 31.65
CA CYS A 527 -20.60 -8.52 31.24
C CYS A 527 -21.13 -7.99 29.89
N VAL A 528 -22.30 -8.44 29.42
CA VAL A 528 -22.87 -8.00 28.12
C VAL A 528 -23.13 -6.49 28.04
N ALA A 529 -23.36 -5.83 29.18
CA ALA A 529 -23.51 -4.38 29.24
C ALA A 529 -22.18 -3.61 29.19
N ARG A 530 -21.05 -4.27 29.53
CA ARG A 530 -19.75 -3.61 29.67
C ARG A 530 -19.19 -3.00 28.38
N PRO A 531 -19.30 -3.65 27.20
CA PRO A 531 -18.92 -2.99 25.94
C PRO A 531 -19.73 -1.72 25.67
N LEU A 532 -21.02 -1.68 26.05
CA LEU A 532 -21.86 -0.49 25.92
C LEU A 532 -21.43 0.62 26.90
N ALA A 533 -21.13 0.26 28.15
CA ALA A 533 -20.59 1.20 29.13
C ALA A 533 -19.27 1.83 28.66
N ARG A 534 -18.35 1.02 28.12
CA ARG A 534 -17.08 1.51 27.54
C ARG A 534 -17.26 2.40 26.31
N LEU A 535 -18.33 2.21 25.53
CA LEU A 535 -18.71 3.12 24.45
C LEU A 535 -19.12 4.48 25.00
N VAL A 536 -19.91 4.52 26.07
CA VAL A 536 -20.33 5.78 26.72
C VAL A 536 -19.12 6.57 27.21
N SER A 537 -18.10 5.90 27.76
CA SER A 537 -16.88 6.54 28.25
C SER A 537 -15.95 7.08 27.13
N GLN A 538 -16.31 6.96 25.85
CA GLN A 538 -15.53 7.51 24.73
C GLN A 538 -15.65 9.04 24.67
N ARG A 539 -14.55 9.74 24.99
CA ARG A 539 -14.49 11.21 24.97
C ARG A 539 -14.36 11.80 23.56
N PHE A 540 -13.56 11.17 22.70
CA PHE A 540 -13.21 11.70 21.38
C PHE A 540 -14.15 11.25 20.25
N TYR A 541 -14.99 10.25 20.50
CA TYR A 541 -15.88 9.65 19.49
C TYR A 541 -17.35 9.84 19.87
N ALA A 542 -17.89 11.02 19.55
CA ALA A 542 -19.24 11.41 19.95
C ALA A 542 -20.33 10.42 19.46
N ASP A 543 -20.24 9.96 18.23
CA ASP A 543 -21.20 8.98 17.68
C ASP A 543 -21.16 7.66 18.44
N ALA A 544 -19.96 7.14 18.73
CA ALA A 544 -19.79 5.88 19.45
C ALA A 544 -20.38 5.96 20.87
N ARG A 545 -20.17 7.10 21.55
CA ARG A 545 -20.79 7.40 22.84
C ARG A 545 -22.32 7.42 22.75
N SER A 546 -22.87 8.17 21.78
CA SER A 546 -24.32 8.28 21.61
C SER A 546 -24.98 6.92 21.37
N GLU A 547 -24.31 6.06 20.59
CA GLU A 547 -24.73 4.68 20.37
C GLU A 547 -24.67 3.83 21.65
N GLY A 548 -23.63 4.01 22.47
CA GLY A 548 -23.52 3.36 23.79
C GLY A 548 -24.68 3.73 24.71
N LEU A 549 -25.02 5.02 24.80
CA LEU A 549 -26.15 5.52 25.60
C LEU A 549 -27.48 4.91 25.12
N LEU A 550 -27.71 4.91 23.81
CA LEU A 550 -28.89 4.27 23.24
C LEU A 550 -28.92 2.77 23.54
N GLY A 551 -27.79 2.07 23.44
CA GLY A 551 -27.68 0.65 23.75
C GLY A 551 -28.07 0.33 25.19
N LEU A 552 -27.51 1.05 26.16
CA LEU A 552 -27.87 0.91 27.57
C LEU A 552 -29.37 1.20 27.77
N GLY A 553 -29.88 2.25 27.12
CA GLY A 553 -31.29 2.61 27.21
C GLY A 553 -32.24 1.54 26.65
N LEU A 554 -31.90 0.92 25.52
CA LEU A 554 -32.64 -0.20 24.93
C LEU A 554 -32.58 -1.45 25.80
N MET A 555 -31.43 -1.71 26.43
CA MET A 555 -31.26 -2.84 27.37
C MET A 555 -32.13 -2.64 28.62
N ALA A 556 -32.17 -1.43 29.17
CA ALA A 556 -32.94 -1.08 30.36
C ALA A 556 -34.47 -1.09 30.18
N GLN A 557 -34.99 -1.39 28.99
CA GLN A 557 -36.44 -1.54 28.74
C GLN A 557 -37.04 -2.85 29.27
N SER A 558 -36.24 -3.66 29.96
CA SER A 558 -36.65 -4.92 30.60
C SER A 558 -35.98 -5.01 31.97
N ALA A 559 -36.58 -5.75 32.91
CA ALA A 559 -36.03 -5.91 34.26
C ALA A 559 -34.64 -6.59 34.23
N GLU A 560 -34.49 -7.67 33.45
CA GLU A 560 -33.25 -8.41 33.32
C GLU A 560 -32.14 -7.56 32.69
N GLY A 561 -32.48 -6.76 31.67
CA GLY A 561 -31.52 -5.85 31.05
C GLY A 561 -31.16 -4.67 31.97
N ALA A 562 -32.13 -4.10 32.69
CA ALA A 562 -31.87 -3.05 33.67
C ALA A 562 -30.92 -3.52 34.78
N ALA A 563 -31.09 -4.77 35.26
CA ALA A 563 -30.16 -5.37 36.21
C ALA A 563 -28.71 -5.39 35.68
N LYS A 564 -28.50 -5.72 34.39
CA LYS A 564 -27.17 -5.69 33.76
C LYS A 564 -26.56 -4.29 33.64
N VAL A 565 -27.39 -3.28 33.38
CA VAL A 565 -26.92 -1.88 33.36
C VAL A 565 -26.56 -1.40 34.77
N ILE A 566 -27.35 -1.78 35.78
CA ILE A 566 -27.08 -1.44 37.19
C ILE A 566 -25.79 -2.09 37.69
N GLU A 567 -25.53 -3.35 37.32
CA GLU A 567 -24.24 -4.02 37.60
C GLU A 567 -23.06 -3.17 37.10
N GLU A 568 -23.12 -2.61 35.89
CA GLU A 568 -22.04 -1.78 35.36
C GLU A 568 -21.90 -0.42 36.06
N PHE A 569 -22.99 0.21 36.52
CA PHE A 569 -22.89 1.44 37.34
C PHE A 569 -22.21 1.22 38.69
N LYS A 570 -22.31 0.02 39.24
CA LYS A 570 -21.61 -0.34 40.48
C LYS A 570 -20.13 -0.61 40.25
N GLU A 571 -19.80 -1.15 39.08
CA GLU A 571 -18.44 -1.51 38.70
C GLU A 571 -17.62 -0.29 38.21
N ASP A 572 -18.28 0.68 37.57
CA ASP A 572 -17.68 1.94 37.12
C ASP A 572 -18.42 3.14 37.72
N GLU A 573 -17.95 3.61 38.89
CA GLU A 573 -18.54 4.75 39.60
C GLU A 573 -18.56 6.04 38.75
N GLY A 574 -17.64 6.16 37.79
CA GLY A 574 -17.50 7.31 36.89
C GLY A 574 -18.44 7.27 35.69
N LEU A 575 -19.11 6.14 35.41
CA LEU A 575 -20.00 6.01 34.26
C LEU A 575 -21.20 6.97 34.34
N LEU A 576 -21.83 7.08 35.52
CA LEU A 576 -22.98 7.98 35.71
C LEU A 576 -22.58 9.46 35.58
N ASP A 577 -21.37 9.79 36.06
CA ASP A 577 -20.82 11.14 35.95
C ASP A 577 -20.46 11.47 34.49
N ALA A 578 -19.91 10.51 33.75
CA ALA A 578 -19.69 10.65 32.32
C ALA A 578 -21.01 10.91 31.57
N ILE A 579 -22.07 10.14 31.84
CA ILE A 579 -23.40 10.36 31.25
C ILE A 579 -23.89 11.78 31.53
N LYS A 580 -23.73 12.26 32.77
CA LYS A 580 -24.08 13.63 33.15
C LYS A 580 -23.30 14.67 32.34
N ASP A 581 -21.98 14.57 32.32
CA ASP A 581 -21.12 15.56 31.64
C ASP A 581 -21.41 15.64 30.14
N PHE A 582 -21.71 14.50 29.50
CA PHE A 582 -22.07 14.46 28.09
C PHE A 582 -23.49 14.98 27.83
N ALA A 583 -24.46 14.67 28.68
CA ALA A 583 -25.83 15.18 28.56
C ALA A 583 -25.91 16.69 28.83
N GLU A 584 -25.01 17.24 29.66
CA GLU A 584 -24.88 18.69 29.92
C GLU A 584 -24.02 19.42 28.87
N GLY A 585 -23.37 18.71 27.95
CA GLY A 585 -22.51 19.27 26.91
C GLY A 585 -21.17 19.82 27.40
N LYS A 586 -20.69 19.37 28.58
CA LYS A 586 -19.48 19.92 29.23
C LYS A 586 -18.16 19.37 28.70
N ASP A 587 -18.15 18.16 28.14
CA ASP A 587 -16.93 17.43 27.76
C ASP A 587 -16.96 16.92 26.30
N GLY A 588 -17.07 17.84 25.33
CA GLY A 588 -16.94 17.52 23.90
C GLY A 588 -16.04 18.52 23.18
N GLY A 589 -15.11 18.06 22.33
CA GLY A 589 -14.32 18.96 21.47
C GLY A 589 -15.21 19.85 20.60
N ALA A 590 -14.83 21.11 20.42
CA ALA A 590 -15.65 22.21 19.90
C ALA A 590 -16.13 22.09 18.43
N GLU A 591 -15.77 21.04 17.68
CA GLU A 591 -15.96 21.03 16.22
C GLU A 591 -17.16 20.18 15.71
N GLN A 592 -17.91 19.46 16.56
CA GLN A 592 -19.03 18.60 16.12
C GLN A 592 -20.36 18.76 16.92
N GLN A 593 -20.49 19.80 17.74
CA GLN A 593 -21.40 19.80 18.90
C GLN A 593 -22.90 20.04 18.65
N GLY A 594 -23.34 20.61 17.53
CA GLY A 594 -24.74 21.07 17.42
C GLY A 594 -25.80 19.96 17.50
N GLN A 595 -25.61 18.84 16.80
CA GLN A 595 -26.60 17.76 16.73
C GLN A 595 -26.34 16.59 17.69
N ALA A 596 -25.07 16.35 18.06
CA ALA A 596 -24.70 15.21 18.91
C ALA A 596 -25.10 15.43 20.38
N ALA A 597 -24.92 16.65 20.92
CA ALA A 597 -25.27 16.98 22.30
C ALA A 597 -26.78 16.75 22.59
N GLY A 598 -27.65 17.13 21.64
CA GLY A 598 -29.10 16.90 21.77
C GLY A 598 -29.50 15.42 21.73
N ARG A 599 -28.78 14.58 20.96
CA ARG A 599 -29.01 13.12 20.94
C ARG A 599 -28.53 12.47 22.23
N ASP A 600 -27.36 12.86 22.73
CA ASP A 600 -26.80 12.34 23.98
C ASP A 600 -27.72 12.65 25.16
N TYR A 601 -28.23 13.88 25.24
CA TYR A 601 -29.26 14.27 26.19
C TYR A 601 -30.50 13.38 26.11
N GLN A 602 -31.07 13.23 24.90
CA GLN A 602 -32.29 12.43 24.71
C GLN A 602 -32.09 10.96 25.09
N ASN A 603 -30.96 10.37 24.69
CA ASN A 603 -30.63 8.98 25.00
C ASN A 603 -30.40 8.79 26.52
N ALA A 604 -29.76 9.75 27.18
CA ALA A 604 -29.59 9.74 28.63
C ALA A 604 -30.94 9.78 29.38
N ILE A 605 -31.86 10.66 28.98
CA ILE A 605 -33.21 10.73 29.57
C ILE A 605 -33.94 9.39 29.40
N VAL A 606 -33.92 8.81 28.20
CA VAL A 606 -34.57 7.52 27.91
C VAL A 606 -33.98 6.40 28.78
N LEU A 607 -32.65 6.36 28.92
CA LEU A 607 -31.97 5.40 29.80
C LEU A 607 -32.41 5.55 31.26
N LEU A 608 -32.35 6.77 31.81
CA LEU A 608 -32.68 7.01 33.22
C LEU A 608 -34.16 6.69 33.50
N GLN A 609 -35.06 7.03 32.58
CA GLN A 609 -36.48 6.68 32.69
C GLN A 609 -36.70 5.15 32.61
N ALA A 610 -36.02 4.47 31.68
CA ALA A 610 -36.13 3.02 31.54
C ALA A 610 -35.65 2.30 32.80
N LEU A 611 -34.55 2.77 33.41
CA LEU A 611 -34.05 2.23 34.68
C LEU A 611 -35.04 2.43 35.82
N GLN A 612 -35.65 3.60 35.96
CA GLN A 612 -36.67 3.82 37.01
C GLN A 612 -37.87 2.90 36.89
N ASN A 613 -38.28 2.58 35.66
CA ASN A 613 -39.41 1.71 35.39
C ASN A 613 -39.10 0.22 35.66
N HIS A 614 -37.81 -0.16 35.67
CA HIS A 614 -37.41 -1.57 35.64
C HIS A 614 -36.31 -1.96 36.65
N TRP A 615 -35.84 -1.04 37.51
CA TRP A 615 -34.84 -1.38 38.52
C TRP A 615 -35.41 -2.34 39.56
N GLY A 616 -34.72 -3.46 39.80
CA GLY A 616 -35.13 -4.44 40.79
C GLY A 616 -34.44 -4.22 42.13
N VAL A 617 -34.24 -5.31 42.86
CA VAL A 617 -33.47 -5.35 44.11
C VAL A 617 -31.97 -5.08 43.90
N GLU A 618 -31.53 -5.07 42.65
CA GLU A 618 -30.14 -4.86 42.24
C GLU A 618 -29.72 -3.40 42.42
N ALA A 619 -30.62 -2.42 42.39
CA ALA A 619 -30.30 -1.03 42.68
C ALA A 619 -30.37 -0.76 44.19
N ASP A 620 -29.28 -0.32 44.80
CA ASP A 620 -29.32 0.20 46.17
C ASP A 620 -29.94 1.61 46.20
N GLU A 621 -30.37 2.05 47.38
CA GLU A 621 -31.04 3.35 47.55
C GLU A 621 -30.13 4.52 47.14
N ALA A 622 -28.83 4.41 47.37
CA ALA A 622 -27.86 5.45 46.98
C ALA A 622 -27.79 5.63 45.46
N LEU A 623 -27.79 4.54 44.69
CA LEU A 623 -27.79 4.58 43.23
C LEU A 623 -29.13 5.08 42.69
N LYS A 624 -30.26 4.66 43.29
CA LYS A 624 -31.59 5.17 42.93
C LYS A 624 -31.67 6.69 43.09
N ASP A 625 -31.20 7.20 44.24
CA ASP A 625 -31.16 8.64 44.53
C ASP A 625 -30.29 9.39 43.50
N ARG A 626 -29.12 8.84 43.14
CA ARG A 626 -28.25 9.43 42.11
C ARG A 626 -28.93 9.48 40.73
N ILE A 627 -29.60 8.40 40.32
CA ILE A 627 -30.31 8.33 39.03
C ILE A 627 -31.49 9.32 38.99
N ILE A 628 -32.29 9.40 40.06
CA ILE A 628 -33.42 10.35 40.17
C ILE A 628 -32.89 11.78 40.11
N SER A 629 -31.87 12.08 40.92
CA SER A 629 -31.25 13.40 40.96
C SER A 629 -30.71 13.84 39.61
N LEU A 630 -30.06 12.91 38.87
CA LEU A 630 -29.57 13.19 37.52
C LEU A 630 -30.72 13.43 36.53
N GLN A 631 -31.78 12.62 36.57
CA GLN A 631 -32.92 12.81 35.69
C GLN A 631 -33.64 14.14 35.95
N GLU A 632 -33.81 14.53 37.22
CA GLU A 632 -34.38 15.84 37.58
C GLU A 632 -33.50 17.00 37.11
N LEU A 633 -32.17 16.86 37.23
CA LEU A 633 -31.21 17.84 36.76
C LEU A 633 -31.31 18.03 35.25
N LEU A 634 -31.30 16.93 34.49
CA LEU A 634 -31.43 16.97 33.04
C LEU A 634 -32.82 17.48 32.62
N GLY A 635 -33.88 17.14 33.33
CA GLY A 635 -35.24 17.65 33.08
C GLY A 635 -35.36 19.17 33.23
N LYS A 636 -34.53 19.80 34.08
CA LYS A 636 -34.49 21.27 34.25
C LYS A 636 -33.76 21.98 33.09
N LEU A 637 -32.95 21.28 32.30
CA LEU A 637 -32.25 21.84 31.13
C LEU A 637 -33.16 21.96 29.89
N MET A 638 -34.38 21.40 29.93
CA MET A 638 -35.39 21.48 28.87
C MET A 638 -36.25 22.76 28.89
N VAL A 639 -36.10 23.60 29.92
CA VAL A 639 -36.91 24.82 30.16
C VAL A 639 -36.19 26.07 29.70
#